data_AF-A0A4Y9ZDJ9-F1
#
_entry.id   AF-A0A4Y9ZDJ9-F1
#
_cell.length_a   1.000
_cell.length_b   1.000
_cell.length_c   1.000
_cell.angle_alpha   90.00
_cell.angle_beta   90.00
_cell.angle_gamma   90.00
#
_symmetry.space_group_name_H-M   'P 1'
#
loop_
_entity.id
_entity.type
_entity.pdbx_description
1 polymer ?
#
loop_
_entity_poly.entity_id
_entity_poly.type
_entity_poly.pdbx_seq_one_letter_code
_entity_poly.pdbx_strand_id
1 'polypeptide(L)'
;MLSIGQAFTLLYTQPLQQLRCVIPFDPVQTGPTTHAPADSCLDAYTVVGIRTALHSAPSIPLPFLYENTFFFWLTNRSTSEDITMSDGANALAELKALANLIQSNVDRIKATAASESLEFPSLWTTFSPQSEAARQSPDIADATAQIVAAASQLIAAVRPPPLTVMSLGLSFYIPASLRVVVDAHVAEFLRDAGSAGAHVTEIAKLTNIDPSKLARILRLLVTYHIFVEVSPDVFANNRLSSFLDSGKAVQALVTYPEQMYDGTSGITAVLGHFGDESFKAAAYLADAISDPAMSHSYESNKSAANKAFNTDLELFSWYETPGNESRLRRVGHAMNGSQALSPPNAILEGFDWKGLKEGALVVDVGGGVGSQSLVLANHFSHLHFIVQDRNAVVPEAEKQARLYQASVTSYLGDINMLTLCNGQERTATHLRNLLAQTGWKLVEVRREPGPALSFQNAIAVPVTVLQQNNDESNNGRSIAATKAVSLGLSQYILARSADVTRNISASGESRSTALQNSSRTFSGGHEFSASAALSVGEPALAVIAAVTAVKLPVEIKEFTGLSNAQVRSLIDPSMSLDARATDCPPNIMSGGVFAGPGAPTPEGLLKRNSFVTRQGTKLKLLGKDFRVVGANIYWLGLDENVIPNPSYPSKARVLEAFADVSVMHGTTVRGHTLGISVGNPLSVEPSLDVFNNEAYEAIDFAILAARIYGIKLLIPLVDNYNYYHGGKYQFISWNGHPFNGTGANIEPPDVGAFFYNDTQVVSSFKRYVTNHLTHVNRYTGIALKDDPIILGWESGNELAAVRFGDGPAPASWTKEIGQLVKRLAPRQLFMDGSYGIYPDTDQLDTKEVDILCVFPGSVCMNGGSDPSSPPSGDHFYPANISKLTTGMDLVNKAGRNYLAGEYDWTGLNGGDTIESFLSVVTKSAGAGDTFWSLFGHDDGCCQYVEHDDGESFYYLRENDTVPYISQGKILVEHAAQITVQKVPTGFQAVACPQYKFSSSLIPHGINL
;
A
#
# COMPACT_ATOMS: atom_id res chain seq x y z
N MET A 1 -27.10 6.59 42.91
CA MET A 1 -25.81 7.20 43.29
C MET A 1 -25.46 8.12 42.12
N LEU A 2 -25.47 9.46 42.21
CA LEU A 2 -24.73 10.37 43.13
C LEU A 2 -23.21 10.22 42.93
N SER A 3 -22.42 11.24 42.60
CA SER A 3 -22.64 12.69 42.33
C SER A 3 -21.52 13.21 41.38
N ILE A 4 -21.65 14.22 40.50
CA ILE A 4 -21.89 15.68 40.67
C ILE A 4 -20.83 16.34 41.58
N GLY A 5 -20.15 17.47 41.25
CA GLY A 5 -20.27 18.43 40.14
C GLY A 5 -18.93 19.20 39.88
N GLN A 6 -18.81 20.10 38.89
CA GLN A 6 -19.18 21.55 38.88
C GLN A 6 -18.39 22.43 39.90
N ALA A 7 -17.95 23.67 39.64
CA ALA A 7 -18.06 24.61 38.49
C ALA A 7 -16.75 25.47 38.36
N PHE A 8 -16.59 26.59 37.63
CA PHE A 8 -17.41 27.81 37.49
C PHE A 8 -17.08 28.64 36.22
N THR A 9 -17.88 29.68 35.92
CA THR A 9 -17.71 30.63 34.80
C THR A 9 -17.93 32.08 35.24
N LEU A 10 -17.05 33.01 34.82
CA LEU A 10 -17.22 34.48 34.70
C LEU A 10 -16.00 35.00 33.88
N LEU A 11 -16.07 35.79 32.79
CA LEU A 11 -16.75 37.04 32.38
C LEU A 11 -16.03 38.37 32.71
N TYR A 12 -15.89 39.19 31.65
CA TYR A 12 -15.67 40.65 31.55
C TYR A 12 -14.28 41.32 31.34
N THR A 13 -14.35 42.36 30.50
CA THR A 13 -13.53 43.60 30.34
C THR A 13 -12.11 43.60 29.72
N GLN A 14 -12.04 44.26 28.56
CA GLN A 14 -10.91 45.04 28.00
C GLN A 14 -10.79 46.42 28.72
N PRO A 15 -9.68 47.22 28.65
CA PRO A 15 -9.19 47.86 27.40
C PRO A 15 -7.68 48.21 27.26
N LEU A 16 -7.38 48.86 26.13
CA LEU A 16 -6.10 49.42 25.64
C LEU A 16 -5.41 50.46 26.56
N GLN A 17 -4.07 50.59 26.48
CA GLN A 17 -3.39 51.77 25.86
C GLN A 17 -1.84 51.66 25.76
N GLN A 18 -1.20 52.74 25.26
CA GLN A 18 0.18 52.83 24.73
C GLN A 18 1.23 53.37 25.75
N LEU A 19 2.47 53.65 25.27
CA LEU A 19 3.59 54.48 25.81
C LEU A 19 4.80 53.68 26.35
N ARG A 20 6.08 54.07 26.14
CA ARG A 20 6.74 54.99 25.18
C ARG A 20 8.26 54.71 25.10
N CYS A 21 8.96 55.26 24.11
CA CYS A 21 10.41 55.11 23.92
C CYS A 21 11.28 55.90 24.92
N VAL A 22 12.51 55.43 25.17
CA VAL A 22 13.68 56.25 25.58
C VAL A 22 14.95 55.68 24.91
N ILE A 23 15.81 56.56 24.37
CA ILE A 23 17.18 56.27 23.87
C ILE A 23 18.10 57.38 24.41
N PRO A 24 19.20 57.03 25.10
CA PRO A 24 20.55 57.56 24.76
C PRO A 24 21.69 56.55 25.06
N PHE A 25 22.96 56.70 24.63
CA PHE A 25 23.62 57.60 23.67
C PHE A 25 24.85 56.85 23.05
N ASP A 26 25.31 57.29 21.89
CA ASP A 26 26.57 56.86 21.20
C ASP A 26 27.84 57.45 21.87
N PRO A 27 29.07 56.93 21.62
CA PRO A 27 29.95 57.71 20.72
C PRO A 27 31.04 56.95 19.88
N VAL A 28 31.10 57.29 18.58
CA VAL A 28 32.29 57.82 17.83
C VAL A 28 33.29 56.87 17.10
N GLN A 29 33.19 56.91 15.75
CA GLN A 29 34.24 56.97 14.69
C GLN A 29 35.30 55.82 14.58
N THR A 30 35.82 55.43 13.40
CA THR A 30 36.08 56.14 12.11
C THR A 30 35.76 55.29 10.85
N GLY A 31 35.69 55.92 9.66
CA GLY A 31 35.61 55.25 8.34
C GLY A 31 36.96 55.30 7.56
N PRO A 32 37.01 55.40 6.21
CA PRO A 32 35.90 55.56 5.23
C PRO A 32 36.08 54.78 3.88
N THR A 33 35.32 55.20 2.84
CA THR A 33 35.50 55.05 1.36
C THR A 33 34.85 53.84 0.61
N THR A 34 34.30 53.97 -0.61
CA THR A 34 33.71 55.13 -1.37
C THR A 34 32.76 54.68 -2.52
N HIS A 35 31.93 55.62 -3.00
CA HIS A 35 31.26 55.73 -4.33
C HIS A 35 29.99 54.91 -4.68
N ALA A 36 28.92 55.69 -4.92
CA ALA A 36 27.72 55.43 -5.74
C ALA A 36 27.82 56.35 -7.02
N PRO A 37 26.77 56.77 -7.79
CA PRO A 37 25.30 56.53 -7.70
C PRO A 37 24.49 56.37 -9.03
N ALA A 38 23.23 55.93 -8.89
CA ALA A 38 21.94 56.43 -9.44
C ALA A 38 21.61 56.69 -10.97
N ASP A 39 20.28 56.79 -11.18
CA ASP A 39 19.52 57.68 -12.11
C ASP A 39 18.74 57.17 -13.38
N SER A 40 17.42 56.98 -13.19
CA SER A 40 16.26 57.61 -13.87
C SER A 40 15.88 57.44 -15.37
N CYS A 41 14.65 56.93 -15.57
CA CYS A 41 13.50 57.51 -16.33
C CYS A 41 13.41 57.61 -17.89
N LEU A 42 12.14 57.49 -18.36
CA LEU A 42 11.55 57.86 -19.69
C LEU A 42 11.94 56.98 -20.91
N ASP A 43 11.16 56.86 -22.00
CA ASP A 43 9.96 57.61 -22.46
C ASP A 43 8.94 56.73 -23.25
N ALA A 44 7.83 57.31 -23.78
CA ALA A 44 6.69 56.60 -24.41
C ALA A 44 6.36 57.00 -25.87
N TYR A 45 5.49 56.25 -26.58
CA TYR A 45 4.91 56.61 -27.90
C TYR A 45 3.48 56.06 -28.16
N THR A 46 2.70 56.73 -29.03
CA THR A 46 1.22 56.63 -29.07
C THR A 46 0.57 56.72 -30.49
N VAL A 47 -0.23 55.70 -30.83
CA VAL A 47 -1.51 55.62 -31.63
C VAL A 47 -1.78 56.49 -32.89
N VAL A 48 -2.19 55.79 -33.97
CA VAL A 48 -3.20 56.12 -35.04
C VAL A 48 -3.58 54.79 -35.76
N GLY A 49 -4.74 54.55 -36.41
CA GLY A 49 -6.04 55.25 -36.56
C GLY A 49 -6.85 54.79 -37.81
N ILE A 50 -8.20 54.89 -37.80
CA ILE A 50 -9.17 54.75 -38.95
C ILE A 50 -9.33 53.29 -39.53
N ARG A 51 -10.44 52.54 -39.39
CA ARG A 51 -11.88 52.63 -39.89
C ARG A 51 -12.06 52.36 -41.41
N THR A 52 -13.08 51.65 -41.95
CA THR A 52 -14.41 51.20 -41.44
C THR A 52 -15.04 50.06 -42.29
N ALA A 53 -16.06 49.35 -41.74
CA ALA A 53 -17.20 48.68 -42.44
C ALA A 53 -16.95 47.36 -43.23
N LEU A 54 -17.90 46.39 -43.37
CA LEU A 54 -19.24 46.15 -42.76
C LEU A 54 -19.69 44.66 -42.93
N HIS A 55 -20.66 44.20 -42.11
CA HIS A 55 -21.40 42.90 -42.14
C HIS A 55 -20.57 41.61 -41.95
N SER A 56 -20.94 40.61 -41.14
CA SER A 56 -22.26 40.16 -40.65
C SER A 56 -22.16 39.45 -39.27
N ALA A 57 -23.25 38.86 -38.76
CA ALA A 57 -23.37 38.22 -37.43
C ALA A 57 -24.14 36.87 -37.55
N PRO A 58 -24.26 36.02 -36.50
CA PRO A 58 -23.75 36.10 -35.12
C PRO A 58 -22.92 34.85 -34.69
N SER A 59 -22.69 34.71 -33.38
CA SER A 59 -21.94 33.62 -32.72
C SER A 59 -22.59 32.23 -32.82
N ILE A 60 -21.77 31.20 -33.07
CA ILE A 60 -22.10 29.78 -32.84
C ILE A 60 -20.90 29.09 -32.14
N PRO A 61 -21.03 28.65 -30.87
CA PRO A 61 -20.05 27.79 -30.20
C PRO A 61 -20.22 26.29 -30.51
N LEU A 62 -19.28 25.48 -30.01
CA LEU A 62 -19.26 24.01 -30.06
C LEU A 62 -20.50 23.33 -29.45
N PRO A 63 -20.83 22.11 -29.90
CA PRO A 63 -21.61 21.14 -29.13
C PRO A 63 -20.86 19.83 -28.83
N PHE A 64 -20.75 19.50 -27.53
CA PHE A 64 -20.58 18.18 -26.89
C PHE A 64 -19.31 17.32 -27.13
N LEU A 65 -18.38 17.43 -26.17
CA LEU A 65 -17.70 16.30 -25.53
C LEU A 65 -17.34 16.68 -24.06
N TYR A 66 -18.24 16.38 -23.12
CA TYR A 66 -18.07 16.47 -21.66
C TYR A 66 -18.85 15.29 -21.04
N GLU A 67 -18.34 14.40 -20.19
CA GLU A 67 -17.58 14.52 -18.91
C GLU A 67 -18.50 14.69 -17.67
N ASN A 68 -18.20 13.95 -16.59
CA ASN A 68 -19.07 13.87 -15.41
C ASN A 68 -18.31 13.57 -14.11
N THR A 69 -18.78 14.08 -12.97
CA THR A 69 -17.91 15.03 -12.23
C THR A 69 -17.25 14.58 -10.93
N PHE A 70 -17.60 13.46 -10.29
CA PHE A 70 -16.93 13.05 -9.03
C PHE A 70 -15.43 12.72 -9.21
N PHE A 71 -15.02 12.30 -10.41
CA PHE A 71 -13.61 12.17 -10.79
C PHE A 71 -13.07 13.45 -11.45
N PHE A 72 -13.94 14.36 -11.89
CA PHE A 72 -13.61 15.33 -12.93
C PHE A 72 -13.19 16.72 -12.45
N TRP A 73 -13.49 17.08 -11.20
CA TRP A 73 -12.82 18.25 -10.58
C TRP A 73 -11.31 18.02 -10.40
N LEU A 74 -10.84 16.77 -10.52
CA LEU A 74 -9.42 16.42 -10.60
C LEU A 74 -8.91 16.22 -12.05
N THR A 75 -9.75 16.29 -13.10
CA THR A 75 -9.31 15.97 -14.48
C THR A 75 -9.69 16.97 -15.58
N ASN A 76 -10.20 18.17 -15.27
CA ASN A 76 -10.27 19.26 -16.27
C ASN A 76 -9.73 20.62 -15.80
N ARG A 77 -8.43 20.66 -15.50
CA ARG A 77 -7.60 21.84 -15.85
C ARG A 77 -6.94 21.56 -17.20
N SER A 78 -7.47 22.12 -18.28
CA SER A 78 -6.99 21.89 -19.65
C SER A 78 -5.73 22.69 -20.03
N THR A 79 -4.77 22.82 -19.12
CA THR A 79 -3.40 23.30 -19.39
C THR A 79 -2.42 22.57 -18.48
N SER A 80 -1.26 22.22 -19.04
CA SER A 80 -0.12 21.54 -18.41
C SER A 80 0.22 21.99 -16.98
N GLU A 81 -0.28 21.25 -16.00
CA GLU A 81 0.11 21.29 -14.58
C GLU A 81 -0.07 19.87 -14.02
N ASP A 82 0.98 19.30 -13.41
CA ASP A 82 0.87 18.00 -12.74
C ASP A 82 -0.02 18.11 -11.50
N ILE A 83 -0.84 17.08 -11.24
CA ILE A 83 -1.72 17.02 -10.07
C ILE A 83 -0.87 16.56 -8.87
N THR A 84 -0.07 17.49 -8.35
CA THR A 84 0.58 17.35 -7.04
C THR A 84 -0.48 17.41 -5.94
N MET A 85 -0.30 16.63 -4.87
CA MET A 85 -0.97 16.97 -3.60
C MET A 85 -0.19 18.16 -3.04
N SER A 86 -0.77 19.35 -3.19
CA SER A 86 -0.08 20.64 -3.13
C SER A 86 0.79 20.87 -1.89
N ASP A 87 2.00 21.37 -2.13
CA ASP A 87 2.96 21.84 -1.14
C ASP A 87 2.31 22.62 0.00
N GLY A 88 2.45 22.10 1.23
CA GLY A 88 2.20 22.85 2.46
C GLY A 88 0.89 23.64 2.49
N ALA A 89 -0.19 23.12 1.89
CA ALA A 89 -1.46 23.83 1.77
C ALA A 89 -1.92 24.28 3.16
N ASN A 90 -1.95 25.60 3.37
CA ASN A 90 -2.45 26.20 4.60
C ASN A 90 -3.85 25.63 4.86
N ALA A 91 -4.03 24.86 5.93
CA ALA A 91 -5.28 24.15 6.19
C ALA A 91 -6.50 25.11 6.24
N LEU A 92 -6.30 26.34 6.72
CA LEU A 92 -7.33 27.38 6.71
C LEU A 92 -7.68 27.86 5.29
N ALA A 93 -6.75 27.76 4.34
CA ALA A 93 -6.98 28.04 2.92
C ALA A 93 -7.70 26.88 2.20
N GLU A 94 -7.42 25.61 2.51
CA GLU A 94 -8.19 24.47 1.98
C GLU A 94 -9.64 24.54 2.48
N LEU A 95 -9.86 24.72 3.78
CA LEU A 95 -11.19 24.89 4.38
C LEU A 95 -11.95 26.07 3.73
N LYS A 96 -11.25 27.17 3.42
CA LYS A 96 -11.82 28.32 2.70
C LYS A 96 -12.10 28.03 1.23
N ALA A 97 -11.27 27.24 0.54
CA ALA A 97 -11.50 26.82 -0.83
C ALA A 97 -12.76 25.93 -0.95
N LEU A 98 -12.91 24.97 -0.04
CA LEU A 98 -14.10 24.11 0.05
C LEU A 98 -15.37 24.92 0.33
N ALA A 99 -15.32 25.88 1.27
CA ALA A 99 -16.44 26.78 1.55
C ALA A 99 -16.82 27.65 0.32
N ASN A 100 -15.82 28.18 -0.40
CA ASN A 100 -16.05 28.94 -1.64
C ASN A 100 -16.65 28.06 -2.76
N LEU A 101 -16.20 26.81 -2.90
CA LEU A 101 -16.72 25.88 -3.91
C LEU A 101 -18.18 25.48 -3.66
N ILE A 102 -18.57 25.34 -2.39
CA ILE A 102 -19.97 25.15 -1.99
C ILE A 102 -20.79 26.39 -2.35
N GLN A 103 -20.35 27.59 -1.98
CA GLN A 103 -21.06 28.84 -2.29
C GLN A 103 -21.24 29.03 -3.81
N SER A 104 -20.17 28.82 -4.59
CA SER A 104 -20.21 28.99 -6.05
C SER A 104 -21.19 28.03 -6.74
N ASN A 105 -21.32 26.79 -6.24
CA ASN A 105 -22.30 25.85 -6.79
C ASN A 105 -23.73 26.13 -6.29
N VAL A 106 -23.92 26.71 -5.10
CA VAL A 106 -25.24 27.20 -4.66
C VAL A 106 -25.72 28.37 -5.54
N ASP A 107 -24.84 29.29 -5.90
CA ASP A 107 -25.18 30.39 -6.82
C ASP A 107 -25.43 29.90 -8.26
N ARG A 108 -24.72 28.86 -8.72
CA ARG A 108 -25.01 28.15 -9.99
C ARG A 108 -26.40 27.53 -9.97
N ILE A 109 -26.73 26.73 -8.95
CA ILE A 109 -28.07 26.13 -8.78
C ILE A 109 -29.16 27.21 -8.81
N LYS A 110 -28.95 28.32 -8.10
CA LYS A 110 -29.87 29.46 -8.06
C LYS A 110 -30.05 30.11 -9.43
N ALA A 111 -28.98 30.27 -10.21
CA ALA A 111 -29.04 30.84 -11.56
C ALA A 111 -29.79 29.90 -12.52
N THR A 112 -29.42 28.62 -12.56
CA THR A 112 -30.02 27.62 -13.45
C THR A 112 -31.50 27.39 -13.12
N ALA A 113 -31.85 27.27 -11.83
CA ALA A 113 -33.24 27.17 -11.38
C ALA A 113 -34.06 28.41 -11.79
N ALA A 114 -33.49 29.62 -11.68
CA ALA A 114 -34.16 30.83 -12.13
C ALA A 114 -34.34 30.89 -13.67
N SER A 115 -33.39 30.41 -14.46
CA SER A 115 -33.52 30.36 -15.92
C SER A 115 -34.49 29.29 -16.43
N GLU A 116 -34.55 28.13 -15.76
CA GLU A 116 -35.47 27.04 -16.08
C GLU A 116 -36.86 27.24 -15.43
N SER A 117 -37.04 28.27 -14.61
CA SER A 117 -38.25 28.55 -13.81
C SER A 117 -38.62 27.41 -12.84
N LEU A 118 -37.62 26.76 -12.26
CA LEU A 118 -37.74 25.68 -11.29
C LEU A 118 -37.48 26.17 -9.86
N GLU A 119 -38.10 25.51 -8.88
CA GLU A 119 -37.81 25.71 -7.45
C GLU A 119 -36.87 24.60 -6.95
N PHE A 120 -35.80 24.95 -6.23
CA PHE A 120 -34.90 23.94 -5.67
C PHE A 120 -35.46 23.35 -4.36
N PRO A 121 -35.64 22.02 -4.24
CA PRO A 121 -36.39 21.40 -3.15
C PRO A 121 -35.74 21.58 -1.77
N SER A 122 -36.45 22.26 -0.87
CA SER A 122 -36.10 22.40 0.55
C SER A 122 -36.12 21.06 1.28
N LEU A 123 -35.12 20.83 2.14
CA LEU A 123 -35.04 19.66 3.02
C LEU A 123 -36.26 19.54 3.96
N TRP A 124 -36.85 20.67 4.34
CA TRP A 124 -37.91 20.77 5.35
C TRP A 124 -39.34 20.59 4.78
N THR A 125 -39.48 20.35 3.47
CA THR A 125 -40.78 20.07 2.81
C THR A 125 -40.81 18.64 2.29
N THR A 126 -41.99 18.05 2.12
CA THR A 126 -42.13 16.63 1.74
C THR A 126 -41.69 16.33 0.30
N PHE A 127 -41.19 15.11 0.09
CA PHE A 127 -40.82 14.58 -1.22
C PHE A 127 -42.04 14.41 -2.12
N SER A 128 -41.84 14.70 -3.40
CA SER A 128 -42.70 14.24 -4.50
C SER A 128 -41.88 14.17 -5.78
N PRO A 129 -42.19 13.28 -6.74
CA PRO A 129 -41.46 13.21 -8.02
C PRO A 129 -41.40 14.55 -8.76
N GLN A 130 -42.45 15.37 -8.64
CA GLN A 130 -42.54 16.71 -9.25
C GLN A 130 -41.66 17.74 -8.53
N SER A 131 -41.50 17.67 -7.21
CA SER A 131 -40.67 18.63 -6.47
C SER A 131 -39.17 18.38 -6.61
N GLU A 132 -38.75 17.21 -7.12
CA GLU A 132 -37.36 16.95 -7.50
C GLU A 132 -37.00 17.37 -8.94
N ALA A 133 -37.91 18.03 -9.68
CA ALA A 133 -37.67 18.45 -11.07
C ALA A 133 -36.36 19.24 -11.25
N ALA A 134 -36.04 20.14 -10.31
CA ALA A 134 -34.76 20.86 -10.32
C ALA A 134 -33.54 19.92 -10.29
N ARG A 135 -33.57 18.81 -9.54
CA ARG A 135 -32.47 17.83 -9.50
C ARG A 135 -32.40 16.93 -10.73
N GLN A 136 -33.39 16.99 -11.64
CA GLN A 136 -33.33 16.31 -12.93
C GLN A 136 -32.68 17.19 -14.03
N SER A 137 -32.49 18.50 -13.79
CA SER A 137 -31.63 19.32 -14.66
C SER A 137 -30.17 18.88 -14.51
N PRO A 138 -29.46 18.52 -15.59
CA PRO A 138 -28.09 18.01 -15.51
C PRO A 138 -27.09 18.97 -14.83
N ASP A 139 -27.27 20.28 -15.02
CA ASP A 139 -26.40 21.31 -14.44
C ASP A 139 -26.60 21.43 -12.92
N ILE A 140 -27.86 21.38 -12.45
CA ILE A 140 -28.20 21.37 -11.02
C ILE A 140 -27.77 20.05 -10.37
N ALA A 141 -27.86 18.92 -11.09
CA ALA A 141 -27.39 17.62 -10.62
C ALA A 141 -25.86 17.59 -10.41
N ASP A 142 -25.08 18.09 -11.38
CA ASP A 142 -23.63 18.25 -11.27
C ASP A 142 -23.25 19.20 -10.11
N ALA A 143 -23.85 20.40 -10.07
CA ALA A 143 -23.60 21.35 -8.99
C ALA A 143 -23.93 20.77 -7.60
N THR A 144 -24.99 19.96 -7.50
CA THR A 144 -25.34 19.22 -6.27
C THR A 144 -24.27 18.19 -5.92
N ALA A 145 -23.77 17.41 -6.88
CA ALA A 145 -22.73 16.41 -6.66
C ALA A 145 -21.42 17.05 -6.15
N GLN A 146 -21.03 18.19 -6.72
CA GLN A 146 -19.86 18.96 -6.27
C GLN A 146 -20.03 19.50 -4.85
N ILE A 147 -21.22 20.01 -4.49
CA ILE A 147 -21.53 20.43 -3.10
C ILE A 147 -21.40 19.25 -2.14
N VAL A 148 -21.94 18.07 -2.47
CA VAL A 148 -21.86 16.88 -1.61
C VAL A 148 -20.42 16.41 -1.43
N ALA A 149 -19.60 16.41 -2.50
CA ALA A 149 -18.17 16.11 -2.42
C ALA A 149 -17.43 17.09 -1.51
N ALA A 150 -17.55 18.40 -1.78
CA ALA A 150 -16.86 19.44 -1.03
C ALA A 150 -17.29 19.48 0.45
N ALA A 151 -18.57 19.30 0.75
CA ALA A 151 -19.08 19.21 2.12
C ALA A 151 -18.57 17.96 2.85
N SER A 152 -18.42 16.82 2.17
CA SER A 152 -17.87 15.59 2.76
C SER A 152 -16.39 15.76 3.12
N GLN A 153 -15.59 16.34 2.22
CA GLN A 153 -14.18 16.66 2.49
C GLN A 153 -14.06 17.70 3.61
N LEU A 154 -14.90 18.73 3.61
CA LEU A 154 -14.92 19.75 4.67
C LEU A 154 -15.24 19.15 6.05
N ILE A 155 -16.22 18.25 6.13
CA ILE A 155 -16.57 17.53 7.37
C ILE A 155 -15.41 16.63 7.83
N ALA A 156 -14.71 15.96 6.91
CA ALA A 156 -13.56 15.12 7.22
C ALA A 156 -12.35 15.94 7.71
N ALA A 157 -12.12 17.13 7.13
CA ALA A 157 -11.01 18.01 7.48
C ALA A 157 -11.20 18.73 8.83
N VAL A 158 -12.42 19.14 9.19
CA VAL A 158 -12.68 19.83 10.48
C VAL A 158 -12.91 18.88 11.66
N ARG A 159 -13.23 17.60 11.42
CA ARG A 159 -13.52 16.63 12.48
C ARG A 159 -12.23 15.94 12.93
N PRO A 160 -11.85 16.00 14.22
CA PRO A 160 -10.66 15.32 14.73
C PRO A 160 -10.65 13.83 14.36
N PRO A 161 -9.54 13.27 13.82
CA PRO A 161 -9.51 11.90 13.31
C PRO A 161 -10.04 10.82 14.26
N PRO A 162 -9.79 10.85 15.60
CA PRO A 162 -10.39 9.89 16.53
C PRO A 162 -11.92 9.94 16.56
N LEU A 163 -12.53 11.12 16.43
CA LEU A 163 -13.98 11.30 16.37
C LEU A 163 -14.54 10.91 15.00
N THR A 164 -13.77 11.08 13.92
CA THR A 164 -14.12 10.57 12.58
C THR A 164 -14.17 9.04 12.59
N VAL A 165 -13.11 8.38 13.06
CA VAL A 165 -13.02 6.92 13.14
C VAL A 165 -14.08 6.35 14.09
N MET A 166 -14.26 6.91 15.28
CA MET A 166 -15.29 6.45 16.22
C MET A 166 -16.72 6.65 15.67
N SER A 167 -16.98 7.76 14.98
CA SER A 167 -18.30 8.00 14.35
C SER A 167 -18.58 7.04 13.19
N LEU A 168 -17.56 6.63 12.43
CA LEU A 168 -17.71 5.62 11.38
C LEU A 168 -17.87 4.22 11.98
N GLY A 169 -17.11 3.88 13.02
CA GLY A 169 -17.22 2.62 13.77
C GLY A 169 -18.58 2.42 14.45
N LEU A 170 -19.32 3.50 14.75
CA LEU A 170 -20.69 3.47 15.29
C LEU A 170 -21.79 3.65 14.23
N SER A 171 -21.43 3.84 12.95
CA SER A 171 -22.40 4.12 11.87
C SER A 171 -23.40 2.98 11.63
N PHE A 172 -23.08 1.75 12.06
CA PHE A 172 -23.95 0.58 11.96
C PHE A 172 -25.31 0.75 12.69
N TYR A 173 -25.40 1.65 13.68
CA TYR A 173 -26.68 1.98 14.31
C TYR A 173 -27.66 2.75 13.39
N ILE A 174 -27.19 3.36 12.30
CA ILE A 174 -28.02 4.12 11.35
C ILE A 174 -28.94 3.21 10.51
N PRO A 175 -28.45 2.19 9.76
CA PRO A 175 -29.33 1.28 9.03
C PRO A 175 -30.23 0.47 9.97
N ALA A 176 -29.74 0.08 11.15
CA ALA A 176 -30.57 -0.56 12.17
C ALA A 176 -31.71 0.35 12.66
N SER A 177 -31.47 1.66 12.81
CA SER A 177 -32.50 2.64 13.17
C SER A 177 -33.49 2.90 12.03
N LEU A 178 -33.01 2.99 10.79
CA LEU A 178 -33.85 3.08 9.58
C LEU A 178 -34.78 1.87 9.45
N ARG A 179 -34.28 0.66 9.71
CA ARG A 179 -35.07 -0.57 9.74
C ARG A 179 -36.22 -0.48 10.75
N VAL A 180 -35.94 0.00 11.97
CA VAL A 180 -36.97 0.15 13.01
C VAL A 180 -38.06 1.16 12.61
N VAL A 181 -37.74 2.30 12.00
CA VAL A 181 -38.78 3.29 11.62
C VAL A 181 -39.64 2.84 10.43
N VAL A 182 -39.12 2.00 9.54
CA VAL A 182 -39.89 1.36 8.45
C VAL A 182 -40.83 0.30 9.03
N ASP A 183 -40.33 -0.59 9.90
CA ASP A 183 -41.15 -1.60 10.59
C ASP A 183 -42.16 -0.97 11.56
N ALA A 184 -41.89 0.25 12.05
CA ALA A 184 -42.79 1.02 12.90
C ALA A 184 -43.75 1.96 12.14
N HIS A 185 -43.68 2.00 10.81
CA HIS A 185 -44.52 2.81 9.90
C HIS A 185 -44.57 4.31 10.26
N VAL A 186 -43.42 4.86 10.70
CA VAL A 186 -43.35 6.24 11.21
C VAL A 186 -43.60 7.26 10.10
N ALA A 187 -43.12 7.01 8.89
CA ALA A 187 -43.28 7.92 7.76
C ALA A 187 -44.76 8.06 7.36
N GLU A 188 -45.49 6.96 7.27
CA GLU A 188 -46.92 6.94 6.98
C GLU A 188 -47.72 7.65 8.08
N PHE A 189 -47.40 7.43 9.36
CA PHE A 189 -48.09 8.08 10.48
C PHE A 189 -47.84 9.59 10.51
N LEU A 190 -46.61 10.02 10.23
CA LEU A 190 -46.23 11.43 10.20
C LEU A 190 -46.64 12.17 8.91
N ARG A 191 -47.03 11.46 7.84
CA ARG A 191 -47.78 12.07 6.72
C ARG A 191 -49.14 12.56 7.23
N ASP A 192 -49.88 11.68 7.90
CA ASP A 192 -51.26 11.95 8.32
C ASP A 192 -51.32 13.01 9.45
N ALA A 193 -50.25 13.14 10.25
CA ALA A 193 -50.07 14.22 11.24
C ALA A 193 -49.60 15.57 10.65
N GLY A 194 -49.02 15.58 9.45
CA GLY A 194 -48.54 16.78 8.76
C GLY A 194 -47.38 17.50 9.47
N SER A 195 -47.20 18.79 9.15
CA SER A 195 -46.07 19.60 9.62
C SER A 195 -46.10 19.97 11.11
N ALA A 196 -47.22 19.76 11.80
CA ALA A 196 -47.31 19.87 13.25
C ALA A 196 -46.61 18.68 13.97
N GLY A 197 -46.40 17.57 13.25
CA GLY A 197 -45.87 16.33 13.81
C GLY A 197 -46.84 15.64 14.77
N ALA A 198 -46.37 14.54 15.36
CA ALA A 198 -47.08 13.81 16.40
C ALA A 198 -46.15 13.44 17.54
N HIS A 199 -46.69 13.35 18.76
CA HIS A 199 -45.92 12.92 19.93
C HIS A 199 -45.58 11.42 19.84
N VAL A 200 -44.40 11.02 20.28
CA VAL A 200 -43.87 9.66 20.11
C VAL A 200 -44.73 8.58 20.77
N THR A 201 -45.43 8.93 21.86
CA THR A 201 -46.42 8.05 22.51
C THR A 201 -47.67 7.82 21.66
N GLU A 202 -47.84 8.52 20.53
CA GLU A 202 -48.94 8.32 19.58
C GLU A 202 -48.50 7.50 18.40
N ILE A 203 -47.33 7.82 17.83
CA ILE A 203 -46.65 7.02 16.80
C ILE A 203 -46.52 5.55 17.28
N ALA A 204 -46.07 5.36 18.52
CA ALA A 204 -45.83 4.06 19.12
C ALA A 204 -47.10 3.22 19.42
N LYS A 205 -48.31 3.82 19.47
CA LYS A 205 -49.56 3.11 19.81
C LYS A 205 -49.86 1.96 18.84
N LEU A 206 -49.52 2.14 17.56
CA LEU A 206 -49.95 1.24 16.49
C LEU A 206 -49.05 0.01 16.33
N THR A 207 -47.83 0.04 16.86
CA THR A 207 -46.79 -0.98 16.62
C THR A 207 -46.23 -1.61 17.90
N ASN A 208 -46.84 -1.30 19.06
CA ASN A 208 -46.49 -1.86 20.38
C ASN A 208 -45.01 -1.67 20.78
N ILE A 209 -44.39 -0.60 20.29
CA ILE A 209 -43.02 -0.22 20.64
C ILE A 209 -43.04 0.65 21.90
N ASP A 210 -42.03 0.53 22.76
CA ASP A 210 -41.87 1.44 23.90
C ASP A 210 -41.58 2.88 23.40
N PRO A 211 -42.38 3.89 23.77
CA PRO A 211 -42.20 5.26 23.26
C PRO A 211 -40.84 5.88 23.57
N SER A 212 -40.23 5.55 24.72
CA SER A 212 -38.90 6.07 25.08
C SER A 212 -37.77 5.46 24.25
N LYS A 213 -37.92 4.19 23.85
CA LYS A 213 -37.00 3.53 22.90
C LYS A 213 -37.16 4.11 21.51
N LEU A 214 -38.39 4.28 21.03
CA LEU A 214 -38.65 4.90 19.72
C LEU A 214 -38.11 6.34 19.66
N ALA A 215 -38.30 7.14 20.71
CA ALA A 215 -37.79 8.51 20.76
C ALA A 215 -36.26 8.60 20.69
N ARG A 216 -35.53 7.65 21.29
CA ARG A 216 -34.06 7.58 21.19
C ARG A 216 -33.60 7.24 19.76
N ILE A 217 -34.33 6.37 19.06
CA ILE A 217 -34.07 6.00 17.67
C ILE A 217 -34.37 7.19 16.74
N LEU A 218 -35.52 7.85 16.91
CA LEU A 218 -35.89 9.03 16.15
C LEU A 218 -34.89 10.17 16.36
N ARG A 219 -34.41 10.41 17.59
CA ARG A 219 -33.37 11.41 17.86
C ARG A 219 -32.05 11.14 17.15
N LEU A 220 -31.63 9.87 17.00
CA LEU A 220 -30.48 9.54 16.16
C LEU A 220 -30.76 9.86 14.68
N LEU A 221 -31.95 9.54 14.17
CA LEU A 221 -32.30 9.83 12.78
C LEU A 221 -32.49 11.34 12.52
N VAL A 222 -32.85 12.14 13.54
CA VAL A 222 -32.88 13.61 13.50
C VAL A 222 -31.47 14.21 13.35
N THR A 223 -30.43 13.65 13.97
CA THR A 223 -29.04 14.15 13.77
C THR A 223 -28.47 13.82 12.38
N TYR A 224 -29.06 12.85 11.68
CA TYR A 224 -28.83 12.60 10.24
C TYR A 224 -29.87 13.30 9.34
N HIS A 225 -30.67 14.21 9.89
CA HIS A 225 -31.70 14.99 9.20
C HIS A 225 -32.78 14.17 8.48
N ILE A 226 -33.02 12.93 8.89
CA ILE A 226 -34.04 12.05 8.29
C ILE A 226 -35.43 12.41 8.83
N PHE A 227 -35.55 12.85 10.08
CA PHE A 227 -36.78 13.39 10.68
C PHE A 227 -36.51 14.76 11.32
N VAL A 228 -37.56 15.41 11.84
CA VAL A 228 -37.47 16.65 12.64
C VAL A 228 -38.11 16.43 14.01
N GLU A 229 -37.44 16.80 15.10
CA GLU A 229 -38.07 16.95 16.43
C GLU A 229 -38.54 18.40 16.56
N VAL A 230 -39.86 18.63 16.46
CA VAL A 230 -40.45 20.00 16.40
C VAL A 230 -40.70 20.59 17.79
N SER A 231 -40.87 19.73 18.78
CA SER A 231 -40.82 20.02 20.22
C SER A 231 -40.48 18.72 20.96
N PRO A 232 -40.14 18.73 22.26
CA PRO A 232 -39.67 17.52 22.96
C PRO A 232 -40.59 16.31 22.77
N ASP A 233 -40.05 15.23 22.24
CA ASP A 233 -40.73 13.97 21.91
C ASP A 233 -41.86 14.09 20.86
N VAL A 234 -41.98 15.21 20.15
CA VAL A 234 -42.87 15.41 18.99
C VAL A 234 -42.06 15.44 17.70
N PHE A 235 -42.36 14.51 16.79
CA PHE A 235 -41.61 14.34 15.55
C PHE A 235 -42.46 14.62 14.31
N ALA A 236 -41.85 15.12 13.24
CA ALA A 236 -42.48 15.40 11.95
C ALA A 236 -41.67 14.88 10.77
N ASN A 237 -42.35 14.60 9.66
CA ASN A 237 -41.72 14.25 8.38
C ASN A 237 -41.03 15.46 7.74
N ASN A 238 -39.98 15.18 6.97
CA ASN A 238 -39.31 16.09 6.06
C ASN A 238 -39.07 15.40 4.70
N ARG A 239 -38.23 15.96 3.81
CA ARG A 239 -37.98 15.39 2.48
C ARG A 239 -37.42 13.96 2.50
N LEU A 240 -36.56 13.63 3.46
CA LEU A 240 -35.91 12.33 3.53
C LEU A 240 -36.81 11.26 4.17
N SER A 241 -37.56 11.60 5.22
CA SER A 241 -38.52 10.69 5.84
C SER A 241 -39.76 10.45 4.98
N SER A 242 -40.26 11.46 4.26
CA SER A 242 -41.39 11.26 3.33
C SER A 242 -41.02 10.47 2.06
N PHE A 243 -39.73 10.29 1.75
CA PHE A 243 -39.29 9.30 0.75
C PHE A 243 -39.38 7.85 1.26
N LEU A 244 -39.56 7.64 2.57
CA LEU A 244 -39.82 6.33 3.18
C LEU A 244 -41.32 5.97 3.19
N ASP A 245 -42.21 6.88 2.79
CA ASP A 245 -43.67 6.65 2.78
C ASP A 245 -44.05 5.68 1.65
N SER A 246 -44.65 4.54 2.02
CA SER A 246 -45.20 3.56 1.08
C SER A 246 -46.43 4.02 0.29
N GLY A 247 -47.02 5.17 0.65
CA GLY A 247 -48.29 5.68 0.14
C GLY A 247 -49.53 4.99 0.72
N LYS A 248 -49.35 4.06 1.68
CA LYS A 248 -50.43 3.30 2.31
C LYS A 248 -50.92 3.96 3.61
N ALA A 249 -52.16 3.66 3.99
CA ALA A 249 -52.68 4.02 5.30
C ALA A 249 -52.08 3.11 6.38
N VAL A 250 -51.64 3.68 7.51
CA VAL A 250 -50.95 2.93 8.59
C VAL A 250 -51.76 1.73 9.07
N GLN A 251 -53.07 1.90 9.22
CA GLN A 251 -53.97 0.82 9.66
C GLN A 251 -53.98 -0.36 8.68
N ALA A 252 -53.82 -0.14 7.37
CA ALA A 252 -53.75 -1.23 6.40
C ALA A 252 -52.44 -2.02 6.53
N LEU A 253 -51.30 -1.32 6.74
CA LEU A 253 -50.00 -1.95 6.98
C LEU A 253 -49.99 -2.80 8.25
N VAL A 254 -50.55 -2.28 9.36
CA VAL A 254 -50.66 -2.99 10.64
C VAL A 254 -51.61 -4.19 10.56
N THR A 255 -52.65 -4.14 9.70
CA THR A 255 -53.62 -5.24 9.55
C THR A 255 -53.13 -6.34 8.61
N TYR A 256 -52.34 -5.99 7.58
CA TYR A 256 -51.84 -6.89 6.54
C TYR A 256 -50.32 -6.71 6.33
N PRO A 257 -49.48 -7.00 7.35
CA PRO A 257 -48.04 -6.76 7.30
C PRO A 257 -47.33 -7.57 6.21
N GLU A 258 -47.88 -8.72 5.81
CA GLU A 258 -47.38 -9.52 4.70
C GLU A 258 -47.57 -8.84 3.33
N GLN A 259 -48.51 -7.90 3.23
CA GLN A 259 -48.79 -7.09 2.04
C GLN A 259 -48.11 -5.70 2.09
N MET A 260 -47.15 -5.46 2.99
CA MET A 260 -46.61 -4.12 3.23
C MET A 260 -45.95 -3.50 1.99
N TYR A 261 -45.27 -4.30 1.15
CA TYR A 261 -44.54 -3.81 -0.02
C TYR A 261 -45.34 -3.83 -1.34
N ASP A 262 -46.45 -4.58 -1.37
CA ASP A 262 -47.26 -4.86 -2.55
C ASP A 262 -47.79 -3.56 -3.20
N GLY A 263 -47.46 -3.30 -4.46
CA GLY A 263 -47.88 -2.07 -5.15
C GLY A 263 -47.24 -0.76 -4.65
N THR A 264 -46.18 -0.83 -3.85
CA THR A 264 -45.37 0.35 -3.44
C THR A 264 -44.23 0.61 -4.43
N SER A 265 -43.44 1.67 -4.20
CA SER A 265 -42.19 1.94 -4.93
C SER A 265 -41.05 0.95 -4.64
N GLY A 266 -41.22 0.01 -3.69
CA GLY A 266 -40.20 -0.97 -3.30
C GLY A 266 -39.03 -0.40 -2.47
N ILE A 267 -38.93 0.92 -2.26
CA ILE A 267 -37.79 1.52 -1.53
C ILE A 267 -37.72 1.07 -0.06
N THR A 268 -38.87 0.89 0.60
CA THR A 268 -38.94 0.34 1.96
C THR A 268 -38.60 -1.14 2.00
N ALA A 269 -38.74 -1.87 0.88
CA ALA A 269 -38.28 -3.24 0.74
C ALA A 269 -36.75 -3.30 0.61
N VAL A 270 -36.14 -2.37 -0.14
CA VAL A 270 -34.67 -2.20 -0.22
C VAL A 270 -34.08 -1.90 1.16
N LEU A 271 -34.63 -0.92 1.89
CA LEU A 271 -34.16 -0.59 3.24
C LEU A 271 -34.44 -1.71 4.25
N GLY A 272 -35.57 -2.41 4.11
CA GLY A 272 -35.88 -3.61 4.88
C GLY A 272 -34.88 -4.74 4.65
N HIS A 273 -34.45 -4.94 3.40
CA HIS A 273 -33.45 -5.93 3.00
C HIS A 273 -32.05 -5.56 3.52
N PHE A 274 -31.62 -4.31 3.30
CA PHE A 274 -30.35 -3.82 3.81
C PHE A 274 -30.28 -3.92 5.34
N GLY A 275 -31.37 -3.64 6.05
CA GLY A 275 -31.46 -3.70 7.51
C GLY A 275 -31.70 -5.07 8.15
N ASP A 276 -31.93 -6.14 7.36
CA ASP A 276 -32.04 -7.53 7.86
C ASP A 276 -30.92 -8.40 7.27
N GLU A 277 -30.98 -8.75 5.99
CA GLU A 277 -30.03 -9.69 5.40
C GLU A 277 -28.63 -9.10 5.20
N SER A 278 -28.50 -7.95 4.51
CA SER A 278 -27.18 -7.35 4.26
C SER A 278 -26.47 -6.99 5.56
N PHE A 279 -27.18 -6.38 6.52
CA PHE A 279 -26.60 -5.95 7.79
C PHE A 279 -26.13 -7.12 8.65
N LYS A 280 -26.90 -8.21 8.73
CA LYS A 280 -26.50 -9.41 9.46
C LYS A 280 -25.33 -10.12 8.79
N ALA A 281 -25.34 -10.22 7.46
CA ALA A 281 -24.22 -10.78 6.72
C ALA A 281 -22.93 -9.94 6.86
N ALA A 282 -23.04 -8.60 6.81
CA ALA A 282 -21.90 -7.69 6.94
C ALA A 282 -21.21 -7.77 8.30
N ALA A 283 -21.95 -8.10 9.37
CA ALA A 283 -21.37 -8.33 10.70
C ALA A 283 -20.37 -9.52 10.72
N TYR A 284 -20.54 -10.50 9.83
CA TYR A 284 -19.65 -11.66 9.68
C TYR A 284 -18.64 -11.50 8.53
N LEU A 285 -18.51 -10.32 7.91
CA LEU A 285 -17.63 -10.12 6.76
C LEU A 285 -16.15 -10.36 7.11
N ALA A 286 -15.70 -9.86 8.26
CA ALA A 286 -14.35 -10.12 8.77
C ALA A 286 -14.15 -11.61 9.10
N ASP A 287 -15.15 -12.26 9.68
CA ASP A 287 -15.13 -13.68 10.00
C ASP A 287 -15.11 -14.57 8.76
N ALA A 288 -15.67 -14.14 7.62
CA ALA A 288 -15.64 -14.88 6.37
C ALA A 288 -14.31 -14.68 5.61
N ILE A 289 -13.84 -13.42 5.51
CA ILE A 289 -12.56 -13.12 4.83
C ILE A 289 -11.36 -13.73 5.57
N SER A 290 -11.46 -13.93 6.89
CA SER A 290 -10.39 -14.53 7.71
C SER A 290 -10.50 -16.05 7.88
N ASP A 291 -11.57 -16.69 7.37
CA ASP A 291 -11.79 -18.14 7.49
C ASP A 291 -11.03 -18.90 6.39
N PRO A 292 -10.07 -19.80 6.71
CA PRO A 292 -9.29 -20.50 5.68
C PRO A 292 -10.12 -21.35 4.70
N ALA A 293 -11.38 -21.68 5.02
CA ALA A 293 -12.29 -22.39 4.12
C ALA A 293 -13.13 -21.47 3.21
N MET A 294 -13.15 -20.15 3.47
CA MET A 294 -13.92 -19.17 2.70
C MET A 294 -13.04 -18.10 2.03
N SER A 295 -11.93 -17.70 2.65
CA SER A 295 -11.01 -16.62 2.22
C SER A 295 -10.42 -16.77 0.82
N HIS A 296 -10.39 -18.01 0.30
CA HIS A 296 -9.91 -18.36 -1.04
C HIS A 296 -10.96 -19.08 -1.89
N SER A 297 -12.22 -19.14 -1.43
CA SER A 297 -13.33 -19.67 -2.20
C SER A 297 -14.00 -18.57 -3.01
N TYR A 298 -14.40 -18.91 -4.24
CA TYR A 298 -15.29 -18.09 -5.08
C TYR A 298 -16.67 -18.73 -5.24
N GLU A 299 -17.02 -19.68 -4.36
CA GLU A 299 -18.33 -20.33 -4.35
C GLU A 299 -19.39 -19.41 -3.73
N SER A 300 -20.56 -19.38 -4.37
CA SER A 300 -21.75 -18.59 -4.02
C SER A 300 -22.36 -18.91 -2.66
N ASN A 301 -22.06 -20.09 -2.12
CA ASN A 301 -22.48 -20.58 -0.80
C ASN A 301 -21.35 -20.55 0.26
N LYS A 302 -20.29 -19.77 0.02
CA LYS A 302 -19.20 -19.51 0.98
C LYS A 302 -19.05 -18.01 1.27
N SER A 303 -20.18 -17.30 1.35
CA SER A 303 -20.24 -15.87 1.67
C SER A 303 -20.36 -15.60 3.18
N ALA A 304 -20.28 -14.32 3.56
CA ALA A 304 -20.56 -13.91 4.95
C ALA A 304 -22.04 -14.14 5.34
N ALA A 305 -22.98 -14.10 4.38
CA ALA A 305 -24.38 -14.48 4.62
C ALA A 305 -24.55 -15.96 4.96
N ASN A 306 -23.77 -16.86 4.33
CA ASN A 306 -23.78 -18.29 4.68
C ASN A 306 -23.38 -18.52 6.15
N LYS A 307 -22.38 -17.77 6.62
CA LYS A 307 -21.92 -17.79 8.01
C LYS A 307 -22.95 -17.15 8.97
N ALA A 308 -23.52 -16.01 8.60
CA ALA A 308 -24.51 -15.28 9.39
C ALA A 308 -25.86 -16.01 9.55
N PHE A 309 -26.28 -16.77 8.54
CA PHE A 309 -27.54 -17.52 8.53
C PHE A 309 -27.36 -19.03 8.73
N ASN A 310 -26.13 -19.48 9.01
CA ASN A 310 -25.76 -20.88 9.27
C ASN A 310 -26.33 -21.85 8.21
N THR A 311 -25.97 -21.63 6.94
CA THR A 311 -26.53 -22.32 5.77
C THR A 311 -25.45 -22.57 4.72
N ASP A 312 -25.40 -23.78 4.15
CA ASP A 312 -24.55 -24.15 3.00
C ASP A 312 -25.28 -23.99 1.64
N LEU A 313 -26.48 -23.40 1.62
CA LEU A 313 -27.23 -23.11 0.39
C LEU A 313 -26.79 -21.80 -0.26
N GLU A 314 -26.94 -21.68 -1.58
CA GLU A 314 -26.90 -20.38 -2.24
C GLU A 314 -28.02 -19.47 -1.70
N LEU A 315 -27.76 -18.16 -1.60
CA LEU A 315 -28.67 -17.22 -0.92
C LEU A 315 -30.12 -17.26 -1.44
N PHE A 316 -30.32 -17.40 -2.75
CA PHE A 316 -31.66 -17.52 -3.34
C PHE A 316 -32.35 -18.84 -2.97
N SER A 317 -31.64 -19.96 -3.04
CA SER A 317 -32.15 -21.27 -2.59
C SER A 317 -32.45 -21.29 -1.09
N TRP A 318 -31.76 -20.46 -0.30
CA TRP A 318 -32.07 -20.24 1.11
C TRP A 318 -33.36 -19.40 1.30
N TYR A 319 -33.62 -18.37 0.49
CA TYR A 319 -34.90 -17.65 0.52
C TYR A 319 -36.10 -18.55 0.15
N GLU A 320 -35.89 -19.58 -0.69
CA GLU A 320 -36.91 -20.57 -1.06
C GLU A 320 -37.18 -21.62 0.05
N THR A 321 -36.44 -21.62 1.17
CA THR A 321 -36.68 -22.55 2.28
C THR A 321 -37.87 -22.12 3.17
N PRO A 322 -38.61 -23.06 3.77
CA PRO A 322 -39.71 -22.75 4.70
C PRO A 322 -39.26 -21.89 5.88
N GLY A 323 -40.02 -20.83 6.19
CA GLY A 323 -39.71 -19.83 7.21
C GLY A 323 -39.01 -18.57 6.67
N ASN A 324 -38.67 -18.51 5.38
CA ASN A 324 -38.11 -17.33 4.71
C ASN A 324 -39.09 -16.66 3.73
N GLU A 325 -40.37 -17.00 3.73
CA GLU A 325 -41.38 -16.53 2.76
C GLU A 325 -41.49 -14.99 2.74
N SER A 326 -41.39 -14.35 3.91
CA SER A 326 -41.39 -12.89 4.06
C SER A 326 -40.10 -12.23 3.55
N ARG A 327 -38.96 -12.94 3.59
CA ARG A 327 -37.69 -12.49 2.99
C ARG A 327 -37.75 -12.61 1.47
N LEU A 328 -38.20 -13.75 0.95
CA LEU A 328 -38.37 -13.97 -0.48
C LEU A 328 -39.27 -12.91 -1.12
N ARG A 329 -40.44 -12.62 -0.52
CA ARG A 329 -41.33 -11.53 -0.96
C ARG A 329 -40.64 -10.16 -0.88
N ARG A 330 -40.00 -9.83 0.24
CA ARG A 330 -39.28 -8.56 0.41
C ARG A 330 -38.19 -8.39 -0.64
N VAL A 331 -37.39 -9.41 -0.92
CA VAL A 331 -36.30 -9.36 -1.90
C VAL A 331 -36.83 -9.16 -3.32
N GLY A 332 -37.95 -9.79 -3.70
CA GLY A 332 -38.63 -9.51 -4.97
C GLY A 332 -39.01 -8.02 -5.12
N HIS A 333 -39.66 -7.44 -4.11
CA HIS A 333 -39.97 -6.01 -4.12
C HIS A 333 -38.73 -5.11 -3.99
N ALA A 334 -37.66 -5.58 -3.33
CA ALA A 334 -36.39 -4.85 -3.23
C ALA A 334 -35.62 -4.83 -4.55
N MET A 335 -35.70 -5.87 -5.38
CA MET A 335 -35.15 -5.85 -6.74
C MET A 335 -35.90 -4.84 -7.63
N ASN A 336 -37.23 -4.77 -7.52
CA ASN A 336 -38.03 -3.75 -8.21
C ASN A 336 -37.75 -2.33 -7.65
N GLY A 337 -37.54 -2.21 -6.33
CA GLY A 337 -37.21 -0.94 -5.67
C GLY A 337 -35.79 -0.45 -5.93
N SER A 338 -34.81 -1.35 -6.06
CA SER A 338 -33.46 -0.99 -6.49
C SER A 338 -33.46 -0.57 -7.96
N GLN A 339 -34.32 -1.20 -8.77
CA GLN A 339 -34.58 -0.73 -10.12
C GLN A 339 -35.15 0.70 -10.12
N ALA A 340 -35.98 1.16 -9.17
CA ALA A 340 -36.67 2.47 -9.26
C ALA A 340 -35.79 3.75 -9.18
N LEU A 341 -34.52 3.64 -8.80
CA LEU A 341 -33.58 4.76 -8.58
C LEU A 341 -32.94 5.38 -9.88
N SER A 342 -33.49 5.16 -11.10
CA SER A 342 -32.66 4.46 -12.14
C SER A 342 -33.17 4.52 -13.68
N PRO A 343 -32.53 4.71 -14.94
CA PRO A 343 -33.12 6.41 -15.16
C PRO A 343 -34.31 5.86 -16.13
N PRO A 344 -35.43 6.51 -16.48
CA PRO A 344 -36.44 5.86 -17.35
C PRO A 344 -36.02 5.24 -18.73
N ASN A 345 -34.88 5.54 -19.37
CA ASN A 345 -34.65 5.14 -20.79
C ASN A 345 -33.33 4.46 -21.17
N ALA A 346 -32.37 4.28 -20.26
CA ALA A 346 -30.99 3.80 -20.51
C ALA A 346 -30.82 2.75 -21.64
N ILE A 347 -31.50 1.62 -21.52
CA ILE A 347 -31.29 0.46 -22.40
C ILE A 347 -31.53 0.75 -23.88
N LEU A 348 -32.32 1.80 -24.21
CA LEU A 348 -32.56 2.25 -25.59
C LEU A 348 -31.28 2.74 -26.30
N GLU A 349 -30.29 3.21 -25.54
CA GLU A 349 -29.05 3.81 -26.03
C GLU A 349 -27.84 2.85 -25.88
N GLY A 350 -27.94 1.89 -24.95
CA GLY A 350 -26.91 0.89 -24.63
C GLY A 350 -26.50 -0.08 -25.75
N PHE A 351 -27.29 -0.21 -26.82
CA PHE A 351 -26.99 -1.01 -28.01
C PHE A 351 -27.68 -0.42 -29.25
N ASP A 352 -27.20 -0.69 -30.47
CA ASP A 352 -27.91 -0.26 -31.70
C ASP A 352 -29.05 -1.24 -32.05
N TRP A 353 -30.16 -1.11 -31.33
CA TRP A 353 -31.37 -1.90 -31.56
C TRP A 353 -32.05 -1.58 -32.89
N LYS A 354 -31.73 -0.45 -33.54
CA LYS A 354 -32.30 -0.07 -34.85
C LYS A 354 -31.54 -0.72 -36.02
N GLY A 355 -30.26 -1.04 -35.84
CA GLY A 355 -29.43 -1.77 -36.80
C GLY A 355 -29.73 -3.27 -36.88
N LEU A 356 -30.58 -3.80 -35.98
CA LEU A 356 -31.04 -5.19 -36.04
C LEU A 356 -32.04 -5.42 -37.18
N LYS A 357 -32.12 -6.67 -37.65
CA LYS A 357 -33.00 -7.04 -38.75
C LYS A 357 -34.44 -7.23 -38.28
N GLU A 358 -35.39 -6.99 -39.18
CA GLU A 358 -36.80 -7.35 -39.00
C GLU A 358 -36.96 -8.80 -38.52
N GLY A 359 -37.72 -8.99 -37.44
CA GLY A 359 -37.96 -10.29 -36.79
C GLY A 359 -36.80 -10.85 -35.97
N ALA A 360 -35.73 -10.08 -35.73
CA ALA A 360 -34.60 -10.53 -34.91
C ALA A 360 -35.02 -10.79 -33.45
N LEU A 361 -34.52 -11.89 -32.89
CA LEU A 361 -34.84 -12.35 -31.54
C LEU A 361 -33.82 -11.85 -30.51
N VAL A 362 -34.31 -11.15 -29.51
CA VAL A 362 -33.59 -10.76 -28.28
C VAL A 362 -33.98 -11.73 -27.16
N VAL A 363 -33.01 -12.21 -26.39
CA VAL A 363 -33.24 -13.09 -25.23
C VAL A 363 -32.64 -12.47 -23.97
N ASP A 364 -33.48 -12.24 -22.98
CA ASP A 364 -33.19 -11.51 -21.74
C ASP A 364 -33.01 -12.52 -20.59
N VAL A 365 -31.75 -12.91 -20.36
CA VAL A 365 -31.36 -14.05 -19.51
C VAL A 365 -31.01 -13.57 -18.10
N GLY A 366 -31.79 -13.99 -17.11
CA GLY A 366 -31.77 -13.40 -15.77
C GLY A 366 -32.55 -12.07 -15.69
N GLY A 367 -33.47 -11.84 -16.64
CA GLY A 367 -34.23 -10.60 -16.76
C GLY A 367 -35.29 -10.37 -15.67
N GLY A 368 -35.45 -11.29 -14.71
CA GLY A 368 -36.43 -11.19 -13.63
C GLY A 368 -37.86 -11.00 -14.16
N VAL A 369 -38.45 -9.84 -13.84
CA VAL A 369 -39.79 -9.43 -14.31
C VAL A 369 -39.81 -8.84 -15.73
N GLY A 370 -38.76 -9.02 -16.53
CA GLY A 370 -38.74 -8.65 -17.97
C GLY A 370 -38.78 -7.14 -18.25
N SER A 371 -38.56 -6.32 -17.22
CA SER A 371 -38.77 -4.87 -17.23
C SER A 371 -37.87 -4.14 -18.22
N GLN A 372 -36.72 -4.73 -18.58
CA GLN A 372 -35.79 -4.27 -19.61
C GLN A 372 -36.29 -4.56 -21.03
N SER A 373 -36.62 -5.82 -21.32
CA SER A 373 -37.23 -6.24 -22.58
C SER A 373 -38.49 -5.44 -22.92
N LEU A 374 -39.31 -5.11 -21.92
CA LEU A 374 -40.52 -4.30 -22.13
C LEU A 374 -40.19 -2.87 -22.63
N VAL A 375 -39.12 -2.25 -22.14
CA VAL A 375 -38.70 -0.91 -22.62
C VAL A 375 -38.25 -0.99 -24.08
N LEU A 376 -37.52 -2.04 -24.46
CA LEU A 376 -37.09 -2.26 -25.84
C LEU A 376 -38.25 -2.56 -26.78
N ALA A 377 -39.16 -3.47 -26.41
CA ALA A 377 -40.31 -3.87 -27.22
C ALA A 377 -41.24 -2.67 -27.56
N ASN A 378 -41.40 -1.73 -26.64
CA ASN A 378 -42.19 -0.52 -26.86
C ASN A 378 -41.55 0.50 -27.83
N HIS A 379 -40.25 0.40 -28.12
CA HIS A 379 -39.53 1.33 -29.01
C HIS A 379 -39.05 0.68 -30.31
N PHE A 380 -38.94 -0.65 -30.35
CA PHE A 380 -38.38 -1.42 -31.46
C PHE A 380 -39.33 -2.56 -31.87
N SER A 381 -40.49 -2.20 -32.43
CA SER A 381 -41.57 -3.13 -32.81
C SER A 381 -41.22 -4.15 -33.90
N HIS A 382 -40.02 -4.05 -34.50
CA HIS A 382 -39.46 -4.98 -35.49
C HIS A 382 -38.67 -6.13 -34.84
N LEU A 383 -38.58 -6.16 -33.51
CA LEU A 383 -37.84 -7.15 -32.72
C LEU A 383 -38.79 -8.07 -31.94
N HIS A 384 -38.38 -9.33 -31.78
CA HIS A 384 -39.05 -10.32 -30.93
C HIS A 384 -38.26 -10.49 -29.63
N PHE A 385 -38.96 -10.72 -28.51
CA PHE A 385 -38.34 -10.79 -27.17
C PHE A 385 -38.76 -12.09 -26.46
N ILE A 386 -37.80 -12.71 -25.76
CA ILE A 386 -38.04 -13.80 -24.80
C ILE A 386 -37.30 -13.47 -23.50
N VAL A 387 -38.01 -13.42 -22.38
CA VAL A 387 -37.42 -13.30 -21.04
C VAL A 387 -37.21 -14.71 -20.48
N GLN A 388 -36.06 -14.96 -19.85
CA GLN A 388 -35.70 -16.23 -19.23
C GLN A 388 -35.24 -16.01 -17.79
N ASP A 389 -35.99 -16.54 -16.83
CA ASP A 389 -35.61 -16.59 -15.41
C ASP A 389 -36.11 -17.91 -14.78
N ARG A 390 -35.91 -18.08 -13.48
CA ARG A 390 -36.34 -19.25 -12.70
C ARG A 390 -37.86 -19.30 -12.59
N ASN A 391 -38.42 -20.52 -12.58
CA ASN A 391 -39.87 -20.79 -12.61
C ASN A 391 -40.70 -20.01 -11.58
N ALA A 392 -40.14 -19.68 -10.41
CA ALA A 392 -40.83 -18.93 -9.36
C ALA A 392 -41.02 -17.43 -9.68
N VAL A 393 -40.24 -16.87 -10.61
CA VAL A 393 -40.22 -15.43 -10.95
C VAL A 393 -41.12 -15.11 -12.16
N VAL A 394 -41.26 -16.07 -13.08
CA VAL A 394 -41.98 -15.92 -14.35
C VAL A 394 -43.43 -15.37 -14.23
N PRO A 395 -44.27 -15.76 -13.23
CA PRO A 395 -45.63 -15.26 -13.14
C PRO A 395 -45.77 -13.77 -12.82
N GLU A 396 -44.75 -13.14 -12.22
CA GLU A 396 -44.80 -11.75 -11.75
C GLU A 396 -44.37 -10.74 -12.85
N ALA A 397 -43.99 -11.23 -14.03
CA ALA A 397 -43.29 -10.49 -15.08
C ALA A 397 -44.15 -9.51 -15.91
N GLU A 398 -45.40 -9.23 -15.54
CA GLU A 398 -46.31 -8.41 -16.35
C GLU A 398 -46.33 -6.90 -16.01
N LYS A 399 -45.53 -6.39 -15.05
CA LYS A 399 -45.63 -4.99 -14.57
C LYS A 399 -44.33 -4.22 -14.25
N GLN A 400 -43.95 -3.34 -15.19
CA GLN A 400 -43.24 -2.04 -15.02
C GLN A 400 -41.74 -2.05 -14.60
N ALA A 401 -41.04 -0.89 -14.71
CA ALA A 401 -39.57 -0.78 -14.95
C ALA A 401 -38.94 0.59 -14.52
N ARG A 402 -37.63 0.76 -14.18
CA ARG A 402 -36.37 1.14 -14.95
C ARG A 402 -35.34 1.77 -13.93
N LEU A 403 -33.96 1.80 -13.84
CA LEU A 403 -32.68 1.35 -14.55
C LEU A 403 -31.13 1.86 -14.20
N TYR A 404 -30.66 2.91 -13.40
CA TYR A 404 -29.54 4.01 -13.50
C TYR A 404 -28.43 4.05 -12.41
N GLN A 405 -27.15 4.04 -12.83
CA GLN A 405 -26.07 4.93 -12.36
C GLN A 405 -24.71 4.33 -11.88
N ALA A 406 -23.95 5.11 -11.06
CA ALA A 406 -22.50 4.99 -10.75
C ALA A 406 -22.03 5.97 -9.61
N SER A 407 -22.01 5.56 -8.32
CA SER A 407 -21.57 6.43 -7.19
C SER A 407 -20.83 5.69 -6.05
N VAL A 408 -20.63 6.31 -4.86
CA VAL A 408 -20.21 5.61 -3.62
C VAL A 408 -21.07 4.36 -3.35
N THR A 409 -22.35 4.42 -3.69
CA THR A 409 -23.30 3.30 -3.60
C THR A 409 -22.88 2.09 -4.43
N SER A 410 -22.08 2.25 -5.50
CA SER A 410 -21.58 1.10 -6.27
C SER A 410 -20.40 0.38 -5.60
N TYR A 411 -19.56 1.06 -4.81
CA TYR A 411 -18.59 0.40 -3.94
C TYR A 411 -19.27 -0.28 -2.74
N LEU A 412 -20.31 0.35 -2.17
CA LEU A 412 -21.17 -0.30 -1.17
C LEU A 412 -21.94 -1.49 -1.77
N GLY A 413 -22.32 -1.41 -3.05
CA GLY A 413 -22.94 -2.47 -3.83
C GLY A 413 -22.01 -3.66 -4.03
N ASP A 414 -20.77 -3.42 -4.47
CA ASP A 414 -19.72 -4.44 -4.62
C ASP A 414 -19.46 -5.19 -3.29
N ILE A 415 -19.26 -4.45 -2.20
CA ILE A 415 -19.09 -5.02 -0.85
C ILE A 415 -20.35 -5.77 -0.40
N ASN A 416 -21.56 -5.30 -0.72
CA ASN A 416 -22.81 -6.02 -0.46
C ASN A 416 -22.92 -7.32 -1.28
N MET A 417 -22.50 -7.33 -2.54
CA MET A 417 -22.49 -8.52 -3.40
C MET A 417 -21.47 -9.57 -2.92
N LEU A 418 -20.28 -9.14 -2.49
CA LEU A 418 -19.28 -9.98 -1.82
C LEU A 418 -19.86 -10.59 -0.53
N THR A 419 -20.43 -9.74 0.32
CA THR A 419 -21.02 -10.10 1.62
C THR A 419 -22.15 -11.12 1.49
N LEU A 420 -23.07 -10.91 0.55
CA LEU A 420 -24.27 -11.73 0.37
C LEU A 420 -24.02 -13.01 -0.43
N CYS A 421 -23.31 -12.93 -1.55
CA CYS A 421 -23.27 -13.97 -2.58
C CYS A 421 -21.86 -14.36 -3.03
N ASN A 422 -20.80 -13.87 -2.35
CA ASN A 422 -19.41 -13.96 -2.82
C ASN A 422 -19.24 -13.39 -4.25
N GLY A 423 -20.06 -12.38 -4.58
CA GLY A 423 -20.09 -11.72 -5.88
C GLY A 423 -19.12 -10.54 -5.97
N GLN A 424 -19.01 -9.99 -7.18
CA GLN A 424 -18.28 -8.75 -7.44
C GLN A 424 -18.98 -7.97 -8.55
N GLU A 425 -18.95 -6.64 -8.44
CA GLU A 425 -19.23 -5.73 -9.54
C GLU A 425 -18.04 -5.68 -10.50
N ARG A 426 -18.32 -5.66 -11.81
CA ARG A 426 -17.28 -5.94 -12.82
C ARG A 426 -16.86 -4.69 -13.57
N THR A 427 -15.58 -4.33 -13.42
CA THR A 427 -14.93 -3.35 -14.30
C THR A 427 -14.96 -3.82 -15.76
N ALA A 428 -14.83 -2.89 -16.71
CA ALA A 428 -14.70 -3.22 -18.14
C ALA A 428 -13.55 -4.20 -18.44
N THR A 429 -12.51 -4.23 -17.59
CA THR A 429 -11.41 -5.21 -17.70
C THR A 429 -11.82 -6.58 -17.14
N HIS A 430 -12.59 -6.65 -16.04
CA HIS A 430 -13.13 -7.92 -15.52
C HIS A 430 -14.09 -8.55 -16.55
N LEU A 431 -14.97 -7.75 -17.16
CA LEU A 431 -15.84 -8.18 -18.25
C LEU A 431 -15.04 -8.68 -19.47
N ARG A 432 -14.03 -7.92 -19.94
CA ARG A 432 -13.18 -8.33 -21.06
C ARG A 432 -12.53 -9.69 -20.82
N ASN A 433 -12.01 -9.92 -19.62
CA ASN A 433 -11.30 -11.15 -19.27
C ASN A 433 -12.27 -12.35 -19.17
N LEU A 434 -13.43 -12.17 -18.53
CA LEU A 434 -14.47 -13.20 -18.43
C LEU A 434 -15.03 -13.62 -19.79
N LEU A 435 -15.27 -12.64 -20.68
CA LEU A 435 -15.71 -12.89 -22.05
C LEU A 435 -14.63 -13.64 -22.83
N ALA A 436 -13.36 -13.22 -22.74
CA ALA A 436 -12.25 -13.87 -23.45
C ALA A 436 -12.09 -15.34 -23.03
N GLN A 437 -12.22 -15.66 -21.73
CA GLN A 437 -12.18 -17.02 -21.20
C GLN A 437 -13.33 -17.92 -21.70
N THR A 438 -14.46 -17.33 -22.07
CA THR A 438 -15.66 -18.04 -22.56
C THR A 438 -15.79 -18.05 -24.10
N GLY A 439 -14.77 -17.56 -24.82
CA GLY A 439 -14.76 -17.52 -26.29
C GLY A 439 -15.44 -16.29 -26.92
N TRP A 440 -15.70 -15.25 -26.13
CA TRP A 440 -16.33 -14.00 -26.56
C TRP A 440 -15.33 -12.84 -26.55
N LYS A 441 -15.39 -11.97 -27.55
CA LYS A 441 -14.63 -10.71 -27.59
C LYS A 441 -15.55 -9.57 -27.20
N LEU A 442 -15.20 -8.87 -26.12
CA LEU A 442 -15.76 -7.55 -25.82
C LEU A 442 -15.40 -6.58 -26.95
N VAL A 443 -16.42 -5.98 -27.57
CA VAL A 443 -16.29 -5.04 -28.70
C VAL A 443 -16.47 -3.61 -28.23
N GLU A 444 -17.49 -3.36 -27.40
CA GLU A 444 -17.90 -2.02 -26.97
C GLU A 444 -18.29 -2.02 -25.49
N VAL A 445 -18.09 -0.90 -24.81
CA VAL A 445 -18.68 -0.63 -23.48
C VAL A 445 -19.24 0.79 -23.52
N ARG A 446 -20.56 0.91 -23.45
CA ARG A 446 -21.25 2.21 -23.40
C ARG A 446 -21.39 2.65 -21.95
N ARG A 447 -20.94 3.87 -21.69
CA ARG A 447 -21.17 4.59 -20.45
C ARG A 447 -22.22 5.66 -20.71
N GLU A 448 -23.25 5.67 -19.89
CA GLU A 448 -24.31 6.67 -19.91
C GLU A 448 -24.06 7.73 -18.80
N PRO A 449 -24.90 8.77 -18.65
CA PRO A 449 -24.85 9.75 -17.54
C PRO A 449 -26.06 9.63 -16.55
N GLY A 450 -25.85 9.73 -15.23
CA GLY A 450 -26.91 9.53 -14.22
C GLY A 450 -26.48 9.13 -12.77
N PRO A 451 -27.43 8.69 -11.90
CA PRO A 451 -27.31 8.36 -10.46
C PRO A 451 -26.29 7.29 -9.96
N ALA A 452 -26.73 6.17 -9.35
CA ALA A 452 -25.89 5.33 -8.48
C ALA A 452 -25.73 3.80 -8.77
N LEU A 453 -26.58 3.13 -9.57
CA LEU A 453 -26.76 1.66 -9.50
C LEU A 453 -26.99 0.86 -10.83
N SER A 454 -26.53 1.32 -12.01
CA SER A 454 -26.74 0.57 -13.27
C SER A 454 -25.54 -0.24 -13.73
N PHE A 455 -25.86 -1.45 -14.14
CA PHE A 455 -25.11 -2.25 -15.10
C PHE A 455 -24.69 -1.39 -16.31
N GLN A 456 -23.39 -1.31 -16.56
CA GLN A 456 -22.83 -0.61 -17.72
C GLN A 456 -23.00 -1.48 -18.97
N ASN A 457 -23.55 -0.92 -20.05
CA ASN A 457 -23.89 -1.70 -21.23
C ASN A 457 -22.63 -2.17 -21.98
N ALA A 458 -22.46 -3.49 -22.11
CA ALA A 458 -21.26 -4.13 -22.65
C ALA A 458 -21.60 -5.07 -23.80
N ILE A 459 -21.04 -4.80 -24.98
CA ILE A 459 -21.37 -5.51 -26.23
C ILE A 459 -20.24 -6.48 -26.57
N ALA A 460 -20.57 -7.76 -26.71
CA ALA A 460 -19.61 -8.81 -27.01
C ALA A 460 -20.06 -9.67 -28.20
N VAL A 461 -19.11 -10.22 -28.96
CA VAL A 461 -19.35 -11.12 -30.09
C VAL A 461 -18.58 -12.43 -29.92
N PRO A 462 -19.11 -13.58 -30.38
CA PRO A 462 -18.39 -14.84 -30.28
C PRO A 462 -17.18 -14.85 -31.24
N VAL A 463 -16.07 -15.44 -30.80
CA VAL A 463 -14.86 -15.60 -31.60
C VAL A 463 -14.81 -17.03 -32.15
N THR A 464 -14.89 -17.16 -33.48
CA THR A 464 -14.73 -18.47 -34.13
C THR A 464 -13.29 -18.94 -33.97
N VAL A 465 -13.05 -19.90 -33.07
CA VAL A 465 -11.75 -20.55 -32.93
C VAL A 465 -11.49 -21.38 -34.20
N LEU A 466 -10.58 -20.89 -35.06
CA LEU A 466 -10.11 -21.66 -36.20
C LEU A 466 -9.33 -22.87 -35.68
N GLN A 467 -9.75 -24.07 -36.11
CA GLN A 467 -8.98 -25.28 -35.88
C GLN A 467 -7.68 -25.21 -36.68
N GLN A 468 -6.55 -25.25 -35.98
CA GLN A 468 -5.29 -25.75 -36.53
C GLN A 468 -4.90 -27.00 -35.73
N ASN A 469 -4.23 -27.92 -36.40
CA ASN A 469 -4.27 -29.34 -36.01
C ASN A 469 -3.39 -29.65 -34.79
N ASN A 470 -3.78 -30.71 -34.06
CA ASN A 470 -2.91 -31.36 -33.10
C ASN A 470 -1.66 -31.93 -33.82
N ASP A 471 -0.54 -31.93 -33.12
CA ASP A 471 0.05 -33.19 -32.70
C ASP A 471 0.35 -33.10 -31.18
N GLU A 472 0.33 -34.25 -30.51
CA GLU A 472 0.28 -34.41 -29.05
C GLU A 472 1.69 -34.65 -28.46
N SER A 473 2.04 -34.57 -27.16
CA SER A 473 1.47 -34.09 -25.87
C SER A 473 2.34 -34.55 -24.65
N ASN A 474 1.99 -34.15 -23.41
CA ASN A 474 2.34 -34.77 -22.10
C ASN A 474 3.80 -34.72 -21.56
N ASN A 475 4.03 -34.72 -20.24
CA ASN A 475 3.11 -34.77 -19.07
C ASN A 475 3.22 -33.50 -18.20
N GLY A 476 2.19 -32.97 -17.54
CA GLY A 476 0.76 -33.32 -17.61
C GLY A 476 -0.03 -33.00 -16.34
N ARG A 477 -0.90 -31.97 -16.36
CA ARG A 477 -2.11 -31.82 -15.51
C ARG A 477 -3.00 -30.67 -16.00
N SER A 478 -4.33 -30.84 -15.90
CA SER A 478 -5.38 -29.79 -15.95
C SER A 478 -5.61 -28.99 -17.26
N ILE A 479 -6.21 -29.62 -18.29
CA ILE A 479 -7.28 -28.96 -19.09
C ILE A 479 -8.39 -29.99 -19.35
N ALA A 480 -9.57 -29.79 -18.76
CA ALA A 480 -10.74 -30.67 -18.96
C ALA A 480 -12.08 -29.92 -18.72
N ALA A 481 -12.39 -28.92 -19.57
CA ALA A 481 -13.65 -28.15 -19.49
C ALA A 481 -14.25 -27.81 -20.87
N THR A 482 -13.43 -27.40 -21.83
CA THR A 482 -13.86 -26.69 -23.05
C THR A 482 -14.61 -27.51 -24.11
N LYS A 483 -14.83 -28.82 -23.91
CA LYS A 483 -15.44 -29.72 -24.92
C LYS A 483 -16.92 -30.05 -24.73
N ALA A 484 -17.55 -29.60 -23.63
CA ALA A 484 -18.95 -29.93 -23.32
C ALA A 484 -19.99 -28.99 -23.97
N VAL A 485 -19.63 -27.72 -24.24
CA VAL A 485 -20.61 -26.66 -24.52
C VAL A 485 -21.13 -26.67 -25.97
N SER A 486 -20.29 -26.99 -26.96
CA SER A 486 -20.66 -26.88 -28.38
C SER A 486 -21.56 -28.01 -28.91
N LEU A 487 -21.58 -29.18 -28.25
CA LEU A 487 -22.40 -30.32 -28.66
C LEU A 487 -23.81 -30.32 -28.06
N GLY A 488 -24.04 -29.62 -26.94
CA GLY A 488 -25.35 -29.54 -26.29
C GLY A 488 -26.37 -28.68 -27.06
N LEU A 489 -25.95 -27.53 -27.59
CA LEU A 489 -26.87 -26.59 -28.26
C LEU A 489 -27.50 -27.18 -29.53
N SER A 490 -26.73 -27.89 -30.35
CA SER A 490 -27.19 -28.38 -31.66
C SER A 490 -28.28 -29.44 -31.59
N GLN A 491 -28.38 -30.20 -30.48
CA GLN A 491 -29.45 -31.19 -30.30
C GLN A 491 -30.73 -30.58 -29.71
N TYR A 492 -30.63 -29.52 -28.91
CA TYR A 492 -31.81 -28.90 -28.29
C TYR A 492 -32.64 -28.07 -29.29
N ILE A 493 -31.98 -27.46 -30.28
CA ILE A 493 -32.62 -26.60 -31.28
C ILE A 493 -33.51 -27.39 -32.26
N LEU A 494 -33.14 -28.64 -32.59
CA LEU A 494 -33.90 -29.48 -33.53
C LEU A 494 -35.15 -30.15 -32.90
N ALA A 495 -35.31 -30.11 -31.58
CA ALA A 495 -36.35 -30.84 -30.86
C ALA A 495 -37.65 -30.05 -30.60
N ARG A 496 -37.77 -28.78 -31.03
CA ARG A 496 -38.95 -27.93 -30.78
C ARG A 496 -39.59 -27.24 -31.99
N SER A 497 -39.17 -27.55 -33.22
CA SER A 497 -39.89 -27.10 -34.43
C SER A 497 -41.15 -27.95 -34.76
N ALA A 498 -41.56 -28.85 -33.87
CA ALA A 498 -42.68 -29.76 -34.07
C ALA A 498 -43.52 -29.96 -32.79
N ASP A 499 -44.05 -28.87 -32.22
CA ASP A 499 -45.33 -28.89 -31.49
C ASP A 499 -45.87 -27.46 -31.22
N VAL A 500 -46.41 -26.83 -32.26
CA VAL A 500 -47.17 -25.56 -32.14
C VAL A 500 -48.53 -25.73 -32.83
N THR A 501 -49.30 -26.75 -32.45
CA THR A 501 -50.72 -26.87 -32.85
C THR A 501 -51.59 -27.69 -31.89
N ARG A 502 -51.97 -27.12 -30.72
CA ARG A 502 -53.33 -27.23 -30.12
C ARG A 502 -53.48 -26.58 -28.73
N ASN A 503 -54.34 -25.56 -28.69
CA ASN A 503 -55.45 -25.35 -27.75
C ASN A 503 -55.40 -25.83 -26.28
N ILE A 504 -55.45 -24.84 -25.38
CA ILE A 504 -56.51 -24.63 -24.36
C ILE A 504 -56.64 -25.62 -23.17
N SER A 505 -56.65 -25.01 -21.97
CA SER A 505 -57.25 -25.44 -20.69
C SER A 505 -56.55 -26.44 -19.75
N ALA A 506 -56.18 -25.89 -18.58
CA ALA A 506 -56.48 -26.36 -17.21
C ALA A 506 -55.72 -27.53 -16.54
N SER A 507 -55.14 -27.19 -15.38
CA SER A 507 -54.98 -27.98 -14.13
C SER A 507 -54.17 -29.30 -14.10
N GLY A 508 -53.32 -29.47 -13.08
CA GLY A 508 -52.78 -30.80 -12.69
C GLY A 508 -51.42 -30.79 -11.99
N GLU A 509 -51.39 -31.18 -10.72
CA GLU A 509 -50.28 -31.07 -9.75
C GLU A 509 -49.06 -32.02 -9.91
N SER A 510 -47.85 -31.46 -9.78
CA SER A 510 -46.73 -31.93 -8.91
C SER A 510 -45.82 -33.17 -9.19
N ARG A 511 -44.55 -33.01 -8.75
CA ARG A 511 -43.60 -33.96 -8.08
C ARG A 511 -42.78 -35.07 -8.82
N SER A 512 -41.45 -34.85 -8.86
CA SER A 512 -40.33 -35.77 -8.42
C SER A 512 -40.02 -37.07 -9.23
N THR A 513 -38.81 -37.71 -9.27
CA THR A 513 -37.48 -37.55 -8.58
C THR A 513 -36.30 -38.30 -9.30
N ALA A 514 -35.04 -37.92 -8.99
CA ALA A 514 -33.83 -38.78 -8.73
C ALA A 514 -32.90 -39.48 -9.80
N LEU A 515 -31.63 -39.01 -9.87
CA LEU A 515 -30.30 -39.67 -9.59
C LEU A 515 -29.48 -40.65 -10.53
N GLN A 516 -28.18 -40.30 -10.71
CA GLN A 516 -26.89 -41.10 -10.56
C GLN A 516 -25.97 -41.69 -11.72
N ASN A 517 -24.70 -41.18 -11.77
CA ASN A 517 -23.33 -41.84 -11.79
C ASN A 517 -22.48 -42.34 -13.03
N SER A 518 -21.25 -41.76 -13.20
CA SER A 518 -19.89 -42.34 -13.60
C SER A 518 -19.47 -42.57 -15.10
N SER A 519 -18.18 -42.78 -15.55
CA SER A 519 -16.79 -42.29 -15.22
C SER A 519 -15.62 -42.80 -16.17
N ARG A 520 -14.38 -42.22 -16.09
CA ARG A 520 -12.96 -42.72 -16.44
C ARG A 520 -12.19 -42.50 -17.82
N THR A 521 -11.05 -41.75 -17.78
CA THR A 521 -9.65 -41.95 -18.41
C THR A 521 -9.38 -41.87 -19.96
N PHE A 522 -8.18 -41.71 -20.62
CA PHE A 522 -6.70 -41.51 -20.33
C PHE A 522 -5.79 -41.01 -21.55
N SER A 523 -4.53 -40.50 -21.31
CA SER A 523 -3.24 -40.42 -22.15
C SER A 523 -3.14 -39.90 -23.63
N GLY A 524 -2.00 -39.46 -24.24
CA GLY A 524 -0.64 -39.01 -23.77
C GLY A 524 0.67 -39.29 -24.64
N GLY A 525 1.51 -38.27 -25.00
CA GLY A 525 2.87 -38.25 -25.66
C GLY A 525 2.93 -37.50 -27.05
N HIS A 526 3.93 -36.74 -27.60
CA HIS A 526 5.19 -36.02 -27.18
C HIS A 526 5.40 -34.51 -27.69
N GLU A 527 6.34 -34.12 -28.60
CA GLU A 527 6.94 -32.72 -28.81
C GLU A 527 7.30 -32.32 -30.31
N PHE A 528 8.00 -31.25 -30.84
CA PHE A 528 9.02 -30.22 -30.38
C PHE A 528 9.40 -29.05 -31.43
N SER A 529 9.37 -27.72 -31.11
CA SER A 529 10.07 -26.50 -31.75
C SER A 529 9.74 -25.97 -33.22
N ALA A 530 10.30 -24.90 -33.90
CA ALA A 530 11.38 -23.85 -33.72
C ALA A 530 11.33 -22.54 -34.64
N SER A 531 12.07 -21.44 -34.28
CA SER A 531 12.78 -20.32 -35.02
C SER A 531 12.25 -19.39 -36.18
N ALA A 532 12.41 -18.03 -36.05
CA ALA A 532 12.97 -17.03 -37.04
C ALA A 532 12.80 -15.51 -36.64
N ALA A 533 13.57 -14.55 -37.23
CA ALA A 533 13.54 -13.08 -36.91
C ALA A 533 14.03 -12.15 -38.07
N LEU A 534 13.83 -10.80 -37.99
CA LEU A 534 14.41 -9.76 -38.92
C LEU A 534 14.32 -8.28 -38.41
N SER A 535 14.96 -7.31 -39.11
CA SER A 535 15.18 -5.87 -38.76
C SER A 535 15.44 -5.01 -40.05
N VAL A 536 15.79 -3.69 -40.16
CA VAL A 536 16.39 -2.60 -39.32
C VAL A 536 15.95 -1.20 -39.89
N GLY A 537 16.11 -0.06 -39.18
CA GLY A 537 16.18 1.30 -39.81
C GLY A 537 16.18 2.56 -38.89
N GLU A 538 17.11 3.50 -39.10
CA GLU A 538 17.31 4.85 -38.46
C GLU A 538 18.34 5.67 -39.33
N PRO A 539 18.94 6.87 -39.00
CA PRO A 539 18.88 7.71 -37.78
C PRO A 539 18.81 9.27 -37.91
N ALA A 540 18.63 9.95 -36.75
CA ALA A 540 19.03 11.35 -36.40
C ALA A 540 18.36 12.54 -37.15
N LEU A 541 18.26 13.79 -36.66
CA LEU A 541 18.91 14.59 -35.58
C LEU A 541 17.85 15.49 -34.85
N ALA A 542 18.07 16.18 -33.71
CA ALA A 542 19.05 16.08 -32.60
C ALA A 542 18.71 17.08 -31.44
N VAL A 543 19.10 16.71 -30.19
CA VAL A 543 19.45 17.53 -28.99
C VAL A 543 18.62 18.78 -28.59
N ILE A 544 17.84 18.62 -27.50
CA ILE A 544 18.00 19.32 -26.19
C ILE A 544 17.26 18.52 -25.11
N ALA A 545 17.66 18.61 -23.84
CA ALA A 545 17.02 18.02 -22.64
C ALA A 545 16.80 16.49 -22.64
N ALA A 546 17.88 15.72 -22.40
CA ALA A 546 17.83 14.26 -22.28
C ALA A 546 17.94 13.75 -20.83
N VAL A 547 16.81 13.54 -20.14
CA VAL A 547 16.70 12.61 -18.99
C VAL A 547 15.34 11.91 -19.03
N THR A 548 15.23 10.80 -19.76
CA THR A 548 14.01 9.97 -19.81
C THR A 548 14.29 8.47 -19.84
N ALA A 549 13.35 7.72 -19.26
CA ALA A 549 13.20 6.27 -19.43
C ALA A 549 14.37 5.35 -19.00
N VAL A 550 14.74 5.38 -17.71
CA VAL A 550 15.11 4.12 -17.05
C VAL A 550 13.87 3.23 -17.07
N LYS A 551 13.84 2.22 -17.96
CA LYS A 551 12.79 1.20 -17.94
C LYS A 551 12.93 0.36 -16.68
N LEU A 552 11.84 0.26 -15.92
CA LEU A 552 11.73 -0.62 -14.77
C LEU A 552 11.55 -2.07 -15.26
N PRO A 553 12.26 -3.06 -14.70
CA PRO A 553 12.07 -4.48 -15.04
C PRO A 553 10.63 -4.96 -14.76
N VAL A 554 10.14 -5.98 -15.46
CA VAL A 554 8.74 -6.42 -15.34
C VAL A 554 8.47 -7.08 -13.98
N GLU A 555 9.51 -7.67 -13.39
CA GLU A 555 9.57 -8.36 -12.11
C GLU A 555 9.15 -7.46 -10.91
N ILE A 556 9.09 -6.12 -11.07
CA ILE A 556 8.63 -5.19 -10.03
C ILE A 556 7.26 -5.57 -9.49
N LYS A 557 6.34 -5.87 -10.41
CA LYS A 557 4.93 -6.00 -10.09
C LYS A 557 4.62 -7.32 -9.38
N GLU A 558 5.38 -8.37 -9.68
CA GLU A 558 5.20 -9.71 -9.12
C GLU A 558 5.78 -9.85 -7.71
N PHE A 559 6.89 -9.13 -7.40
CA PHE A 559 7.52 -9.18 -6.08
C PHE A 559 6.94 -8.20 -5.04
N THR A 560 6.10 -7.23 -5.44
CA THR A 560 5.55 -6.22 -4.52
C THR A 560 4.04 -6.03 -4.57
N GLY A 561 3.36 -6.43 -5.66
CA GLY A 561 1.94 -6.11 -5.89
C GLY A 561 1.64 -4.63 -6.14
N LEU A 562 2.64 -3.74 -6.08
CA LEU A 562 2.44 -2.29 -6.17
C LEU A 562 2.41 -1.80 -7.62
N SER A 563 1.56 -0.80 -7.87
CA SER A 563 1.44 -0.15 -9.17
C SER A 563 2.52 0.91 -9.42
N ASN A 564 2.74 1.23 -10.70
CA ASN A 564 3.65 2.29 -11.13
C ASN A 564 3.24 3.71 -10.66
N ALA A 565 2.03 3.87 -10.10
CA ALA A 565 1.57 5.10 -9.44
C ALA A 565 1.91 5.10 -7.94
N GLN A 566 1.64 3.99 -7.24
CA GLN A 566 1.96 3.80 -5.82
C GLN A 566 3.45 3.93 -5.49
N VAL A 567 4.36 3.86 -6.48
CA VAL A 567 5.81 4.12 -6.25
C VAL A 567 6.11 5.62 -6.33
N ARG A 568 5.35 6.37 -7.13
CA ARG A 568 5.68 7.76 -7.48
C ARG A 568 5.20 8.75 -6.43
N SER A 569 4.08 8.45 -5.78
CA SER A 569 3.54 9.13 -4.59
C SER A 569 4.45 9.05 -3.35
N LEU A 570 5.70 8.64 -3.52
CA LEU A 570 6.61 8.30 -2.44
C LEU A 570 7.73 9.35 -2.35
N ILE A 571 8.41 9.70 -3.44
CA ILE A 571 9.41 10.78 -3.39
C ILE A 571 8.71 12.14 -3.35
N ASP A 572 8.65 12.74 -2.16
CA ASP A 572 8.52 14.19 -1.97
C ASP A 572 9.08 14.62 -0.61
N PRO A 573 9.94 15.66 -0.51
CA PRO A 573 10.54 16.11 0.76
C PRO A 573 10.24 17.60 1.09
N SER A 574 9.11 17.90 1.76
CA SER A 574 8.68 19.29 2.00
C SER A 574 8.05 19.59 3.38
N MET A 575 8.77 19.33 4.48
CA MET A 575 8.52 19.98 5.78
C MET A 575 9.82 20.36 6.49
N SER A 576 9.83 21.52 7.16
CA SER A 576 10.95 21.96 8.00
C SER A 576 11.06 21.05 9.23
N LEU A 577 12.20 20.37 9.36
CA LEU A 577 12.68 19.87 10.66
C LEU A 577 13.69 20.89 11.17
N ASP A 578 13.47 21.41 12.38
CA ASP A 578 14.51 22.14 13.09
C ASP A 578 15.63 21.13 13.44
N ALA A 579 16.83 21.37 12.91
CA ALA A 579 17.96 20.48 13.15
C ALA A 579 18.66 20.84 14.46
N ARG A 580 18.86 19.83 15.32
CA ARG A 580 19.31 19.94 16.72
C ARG A 580 18.28 20.63 17.62
N ALA A 581 18.47 20.48 18.93
CA ALA A 581 17.85 21.39 19.89
C ALA A 581 18.32 22.83 19.61
N THR A 582 17.46 23.83 19.89
CA THR A 582 17.71 25.27 19.61
C THR A 582 18.96 25.85 20.26
N ASP A 583 19.55 25.11 21.20
CA ASP A 583 20.62 25.54 22.09
C ASP A 583 21.98 24.92 21.68
N CYS A 584 21.99 24.00 20.70
CA CYS A 584 23.21 23.43 20.14
C CYS A 584 23.88 24.39 19.13
N PRO A 585 25.21 24.36 18.96
CA PRO A 585 25.90 25.21 17.98
C PRO A 585 25.42 24.95 16.53
N PRO A 586 25.30 26.00 15.68
CA PRO A 586 24.96 25.82 14.27
C PRO A 586 26.12 25.13 13.52
N ASN A 587 25.81 24.12 12.70
CA ASN A 587 26.81 23.51 11.81
C ASN A 587 26.99 24.38 10.55
N ILE A 588 27.98 25.29 10.62
CA ILE A 588 28.23 26.36 9.65
C ILE A 588 28.67 25.81 8.28
N MET A 589 29.19 24.58 8.22
CA MET A 589 29.71 23.95 7.01
C MET A 589 28.65 23.20 6.18
N SER A 590 27.40 23.15 6.65
CA SER A 590 26.33 22.39 6.01
C SER A 590 25.68 23.10 4.81
N GLY A 591 25.55 22.39 3.69
CA GLY A 591 24.85 22.82 2.47
C GLY A 591 23.32 22.70 2.55
N GLY A 592 22.76 22.77 3.76
CA GLY A 592 21.37 22.41 4.08
C GLY A 592 21.26 21.15 4.93
N VAL A 593 20.03 20.77 5.26
CA VAL A 593 19.71 19.66 6.18
C VAL A 593 19.02 18.52 5.42
N PHE A 594 19.51 17.29 5.60
CA PHE A 594 18.84 16.07 5.16
C PHE A 594 17.82 15.64 6.23
N ALA A 595 16.54 15.78 5.91
CA ALA A 595 15.42 15.48 6.81
C ALA A 595 15.11 13.98 6.98
N GLY A 596 15.97 13.10 6.46
CA GLY A 596 15.66 11.70 6.21
C GLY A 596 15.05 11.46 4.82
N PRO A 597 14.83 10.19 4.44
CA PRO A 597 14.23 9.85 3.17
C PRO A 597 12.78 10.34 3.09
N GLY A 598 12.53 11.24 2.14
CA GLY A 598 11.27 11.20 1.40
C GLY A 598 11.06 9.78 0.85
N ALA A 599 9.82 9.32 0.78
CA ALA A 599 9.56 7.91 0.50
C ALA A 599 10.05 7.45 -0.89
N PRO A 600 10.19 6.13 -1.12
CA PRO A 600 11.09 5.66 -2.16
C PRO A 600 10.34 5.28 -3.45
N THR A 601 10.85 5.69 -4.62
CA THR A 601 10.36 5.31 -5.97
C THR A 601 9.91 3.85 -6.13
N PRO A 602 9.12 3.45 -7.14
CA PRO A 602 8.68 1.58 -7.16
C PRO A 602 9.95 0.75 -7.43
N GLU A 603 11.03 1.41 -7.85
CA GLU A 603 12.38 0.87 -7.90
C GLU A 603 13.01 0.85 -6.51
N GLY A 604 12.86 1.91 -5.70
CA GLY A 604 13.28 1.99 -4.30
C GLY A 604 12.50 1.08 -3.34
N LEU A 605 11.17 0.95 -3.47
CA LEU A 605 10.40 -0.06 -2.74
C LEU A 605 10.74 -1.47 -3.18
N LEU A 606 10.89 -1.74 -4.48
CA LEU A 606 11.31 -3.06 -4.93
C LEU A 606 12.75 -3.38 -4.52
N LYS A 607 13.69 -2.43 -4.58
CA LYS A 607 15.07 -2.61 -4.10
C LYS A 607 15.09 -2.99 -2.62
N ARG A 608 14.24 -2.37 -1.78
CA ARG A 608 14.00 -2.80 -0.39
C ARG A 608 13.47 -4.24 -0.34
N ASN A 609 12.41 -4.52 -1.11
CA ASN A 609 11.67 -5.79 -1.11
C ASN A 609 12.27 -6.92 -1.96
N SER A 610 13.48 -6.75 -2.50
CA SER A 610 14.17 -7.75 -3.34
C SER A 610 15.54 -8.09 -2.78
N PHE A 611 15.87 -9.38 -2.84
CA PHE A 611 17.16 -9.91 -2.44
C PHE A 611 18.25 -9.48 -3.41
N VAL A 612 19.45 -9.26 -2.88
CA VAL A 612 20.66 -9.17 -3.70
C VAL A 612 21.08 -10.61 -4.04
N THR A 613 21.36 -10.85 -5.32
CA THR A 613 21.77 -12.15 -5.85
C THR A 613 23.18 -12.05 -6.42
N ARG A 614 23.89 -13.17 -6.58
CA ARG A 614 25.22 -13.18 -7.19
C ARG A 614 25.18 -13.77 -8.60
N GLN A 615 25.89 -13.14 -9.53
CA GLN A 615 26.13 -13.65 -10.88
C GLN A 615 27.63 -13.66 -11.16
N GLY A 616 28.27 -14.82 -10.96
CA GLY A 616 29.73 -14.95 -11.04
C GLY A 616 30.41 -14.07 -9.99
N THR A 617 31.18 -13.08 -10.44
CA THR A 617 31.93 -12.15 -9.58
C THR A 617 31.17 -10.87 -9.22
N LYS A 618 29.97 -10.66 -9.78
CA LYS A 618 29.14 -9.47 -9.52
C LYS A 618 27.97 -9.79 -8.59
N LEU A 619 27.58 -8.80 -7.78
CA LEU A 619 26.26 -8.78 -7.16
C LEU A 619 25.24 -8.11 -8.08
N LYS A 620 23.98 -8.50 -7.91
CA LYS A 620 22.84 -8.15 -8.75
C LYS A 620 21.63 -7.84 -7.90
N LEU A 621 21.06 -6.64 -8.07
CA LEU A 621 19.76 -6.28 -7.52
C LEU A 621 18.88 -5.92 -8.71
N LEU A 622 17.84 -6.72 -8.96
CA LEU A 622 16.91 -6.54 -10.08
C LEU A 622 17.58 -6.60 -11.46
N GLY A 623 18.52 -7.55 -11.63
CA GLY A 623 19.32 -7.73 -12.85
C GLY A 623 20.37 -6.64 -13.11
N LYS A 624 20.19 -5.44 -12.54
CA LYS A 624 21.18 -4.36 -12.50
C LYS A 624 22.35 -4.76 -11.60
N ASP A 625 23.54 -4.26 -11.91
CA ASP A 625 24.71 -4.44 -11.04
C ASP A 625 24.45 -3.78 -9.67
N PHE A 626 24.80 -4.51 -8.61
CA PHE A 626 24.80 -4.01 -7.23
C PHE A 626 26.23 -4.06 -6.70
N ARG A 627 26.58 -3.12 -5.82
CA ARG A 627 27.89 -3.01 -5.17
C ARG A 627 27.65 -2.69 -3.70
N VAL A 628 28.33 -3.43 -2.83
CA VAL A 628 28.46 -3.08 -1.41
C VAL A 628 29.40 -1.88 -1.33
N VAL A 629 28.92 -0.78 -0.78
CA VAL A 629 29.69 0.42 -0.43
C VAL A 629 28.99 1.09 0.77
N GLY A 630 29.73 1.56 1.76
CA GLY A 630 29.16 2.14 2.99
C GLY A 630 30.05 1.93 4.21
N ALA A 631 29.44 1.71 5.38
CA ALA A 631 30.12 1.71 6.67
C ALA A 631 29.92 0.40 7.47
N ASN A 632 30.88 0.11 8.35
CA ASN A 632 30.68 -0.75 9.50
C ASN A 632 30.05 0.09 10.62
N ILE A 633 28.96 -0.41 11.20
CA ILE A 633 28.26 0.19 12.35
C ILE A 633 28.03 -0.94 13.35
N TYR A 634 29.06 -1.25 14.12
CA TYR A 634 29.12 -2.50 14.89
C TYR A 634 28.08 -2.56 16.03
N TRP A 635 27.70 -1.40 16.58
CA TRP A 635 26.90 -1.21 17.80
C TRP A 635 25.37 -1.26 17.63
N LEU A 636 24.85 -1.54 16.42
CA LEU A 636 23.41 -1.40 16.09
C LEU A 636 22.44 -2.32 16.85
N GLY A 637 22.89 -3.41 17.48
CA GLY A 637 22.07 -4.28 18.32
C GLY A 637 22.36 -4.14 19.82
N LEU A 638 23.62 -3.84 20.17
CA LEU A 638 24.09 -3.59 21.54
C LEU A 638 25.30 -2.65 21.45
N ASP A 639 25.38 -1.64 22.31
CA ASP A 639 26.37 -0.56 22.27
C ASP A 639 27.10 -0.42 23.62
N GLU A 640 28.42 -0.23 23.57
CA GLU A 640 29.28 0.03 24.75
C GLU A 640 29.61 1.52 24.94
N ASN A 641 29.35 2.36 23.93
CA ASN A 641 29.86 3.74 23.88
C ASN A 641 28.98 4.76 24.61
N VAL A 642 27.92 4.31 25.27
CA VAL A 642 26.99 5.13 26.06
C VAL A 642 26.75 4.54 27.45
N ILE A 643 26.26 5.35 28.39
CA ILE A 643 26.02 4.95 29.79
C ILE A 643 24.53 4.65 29.99
N PRO A 644 24.15 3.47 30.53
CA PRO A 644 25.01 2.39 31.01
C PRO A 644 25.69 1.60 29.88
N ASN A 645 26.95 1.22 30.11
CA ASN A 645 27.72 0.35 29.22
C ASN A 645 27.61 -1.11 29.72
N PRO A 646 27.22 -2.08 28.86
CA PRO A 646 26.60 -1.89 27.56
C PRO A 646 25.10 -1.60 27.70
N SER A 647 24.49 -1.05 26.66
CA SER A 647 23.04 -0.86 26.55
C SER A 647 22.54 -1.00 25.11
N TYR A 648 21.23 -1.13 24.94
CA TYR A 648 20.62 -1.07 23.60
C TYR A 648 20.76 0.35 23.03
N PRO A 649 21.19 0.52 21.76
CA PRO A 649 21.34 1.84 21.17
C PRO A 649 19.98 2.54 21.02
N SER A 650 19.99 3.88 21.12
CA SER A 650 18.76 4.67 21.02
C SER A 650 18.21 4.70 19.59
N LYS A 651 16.89 4.88 19.49
CA LYS A 651 16.21 5.00 18.19
C LYS A 651 16.63 6.27 17.43
N ALA A 652 17.02 7.33 18.14
CA ALA A 652 17.56 8.55 17.52
C ALA A 652 18.89 8.25 16.80
N ARG A 653 19.85 7.65 17.51
CA ARG A 653 21.19 7.36 17.02
C ARG A 653 21.21 6.33 15.89
N VAL A 654 20.38 5.29 15.99
CA VAL A 654 20.22 4.31 14.90
C VAL A 654 19.69 4.98 13.62
N LEU A 655 18.70 5.87 13.72
CA LEU A 655 18.17 6.59 12.55
C LEU A 655 19.19 7.58 11.97
N GLU A 656 19.90 8.34 12.82
CA GLU A 656 20.96 9.26 12.38
C GLU A 656 22.07 8.51 11.63
N ALA A 657 22.58 7.40 12.16
CA ALA A 657 23.68 6.65 11.54
C ALA A 657 23.30 6.06 10.16
N PHE A 658 22.05 5.61 9.97
CA PHE A 658 21.58 5.23 8.62
C PHE A 658 21.31 6.44 7.71
N ALA A 659 20.98 7.61 8.27
CA ALA A 659 20.84 8.85 7.51
C ALA A 659 22.20 9.38 7.02
N ASP A 660 23.25 9.29 7.84
CA ASP A 660 24.64 9.57 7.47
C ASP A 660 25.09 8.69 6.29
N VAL A 661 24.92 7.37 6.38
CA VAL A 661 25.20 6.45 5.24
C VAL A 661 24.38 6.83 4.01
N SER A 662 23.13 7.27 4.18
CA SER A 662 22.25 7.68 3.08
C SER A 662 22.73 8.97 2.39
N VAL A 663 23.22 9.99 3.11
CA VAL A 663 23.81 11.20 2.50
C VAL A 663 25.21 10.96 1.94
N MET A 664 25.91 9.96 2.47
CA MET A 664 27.17 9.47 1.92
C MET A 664 27.00 8.55 0.69
N HIS A 665 25.76 8.36 0.19
CA HIS A 665 25.41 7.48 -0.95
C HIS A 665 25.73 5.99 -0.75
N GLY A 666 25.90 5.52 0.50
CA GLY A 666 26.13 4.11 0.81
C GLY A 666 24.93 3.23 0.47
N THR A 667 25.21 1.99 0.06
CA THR A 667 24.20 0.96 -0.27
C THR A 667 24.00 -0.05 0.85
N THR A 668 25.01 -0.23 1.71
CA THR A 668 25.12 -1.36 2.63
C THR A 668 25.76 -0.92 3.94
N VAL A 669 25.29 -1.48 5.06
CA VAL A 669 25.93 -1.41 6.37
C VAL A 669 26.32 -2.83 6.80
N ARG A 670 27.54 -2.97 7.34
CA ARG A 670 27.97 -4.18 8.05
C ARG A 670 27.74 -3.98 9.55
N GLY A 671 26.80 -4.74 10.12
CA GLY A 671 26.27 -4.51 11.47
C GLY A 671 26.51 -5.70 12.39
N HIS A 672 27.54 -5.61 13.23
CA HIS A 672 28.05 -6.75 14.02
C HIS A 672 27.05 -7.24 15.07
N THR A 673 26.68 -6.39 16.03
CA THR A 673 25.78 -6.78 17.14
C THR A 673 24.34 -7.04 16.74
N LEU A 674 24.00 -6.87 15.45
CA LEU A 674 22.74 -7.39 14.88
C LEU A 674 22.71 -8.91 14.82
N GLY A 675 23.86 -9.58 14.69
CA GLY A 675 23.99 -11.05 14.65
C GLY A 675 24.95 -11.62 15.68
N ILE A 676 25.93 -10.84 16.17
CA ILE A 676 26.79 -11.20 17.30
C ILE A 676 26.12 -10.74 18.60
N SER A 677 25.41 -11.64 19.28
CA SER A 677 24.67 -11.28 20.49
C SER A 677 24.56 -12.46 21.45
N VAL A 678 25.66 -12.76 22.16
CA VAL A 678 25.77 -13.91 23.09
C VAL A 678 26.49 -13.55 24.41
N GLY A 679 26.13 -14.23 25.50
CA GLY A 679 26.85 -14.18 26.79
C GLY A 679 26.58 -12.97 27.70
N ASN A 680 26.05 -11.87 27.17
CA ASN A 680 25.65 -10.71 27.96
C ASN A 680 24.21 -10.86 28.48
N PRO A 681 23.83 -10.38 29.67
CA PRO A 681 22.42 -10.26 30.06
C PRO A 681 21.52 -9.49 29.08
N LEU A 682 22.10 -8.61 28.25
CA LEU A 682 21.40 -7.88 27.17
C LEU A 682 21.57 -8.53 25.79
N SER A 683 22.25 -9.68 25.69
CA SER A 683 22.36 -10.45 24.44
C SER A 683 21.07 -11.18 24.09
N VAL A 684 20.94 -11.61 22.83
CA VAL A 684 19.92 -12.55 22.34
C VAL A 684 20.03 -13.92 23.03
N GLU A 685 21.24 -14.43 23.23
CA GLU A 685 21.49 -15.65 24.02
C GLU A 685 22.37 -15.32 25.24
N PRO A 686 21.81 -14.86 26.37
CA PRO A 686 22.58 -14.56 27.59
C PRO A 686 23.28 -15.78 28.20
N SER A 687 22.74 -16.99 27.99
CA SER A 687 23.33 -18.26 28.40
C SER A 687 22.86 -19.38 27.47
N LEU A 688 23.68 -20.41 27.27
CA LEU A 688 23.43 -21.53 26.35
C LEU A 688 21.96 -22.01 26.34
N ASP A 689 21.35 -22.00 25.15
CA ASP A 689 19.97 -22.39 24.85
C ASP A 689 18.86 -21.60 25.59
N VAL A 690 19.21 -20.49 26.24
CA VAL A 690 18.27 -19.54 26.85
C VAL A 690 18.24 -18.26 26.04
N PHE A 691 17.11 -17.98 25.40
CA PHE A 691 16.94 -16.82 24.52
C PHE A 691 16.16 -15.69 25.18
N ASN A 692 16.66 -14.46 24.98
CA ASN A 692 16.11 -13.20 25.43
C ASN A 692 15.33 -12.54 24.27
N ASN A 693 14.01 -12.41 24.41
CA ASN A 693 13.16 -11.88 23.34
C ASN A 693 13.14 -10.33 23.34
N GLU A 694 13.57 -9.71 24.42
CA GLU A 694 13.64 -8.27 24.60
C GLU A 694 14.86 -7.69 23.86
N ALA A 695 15.99 -8.41 23.80
CA ALA A 695 17.18 -8.02 23.03
C ALA A 695 16.92 -7.83 21.53
N TYR A 696 15.97 -8.59 20.97
CA TYR A 696 15.58 -8.40 19.57
C TYR A 696 14.88 -7.06 19.29
N GLU A 697 14.46 -6.27 20.29
CA GLU A 697 13.78 -4.98 20.03
C GLU A 697 14.70 -3.98 19.31
N ALA A 698 15.96 -3.87 19.73
CA ALA A 698 16.96 -3.02 19.10
C ALA A 698 17.33 -3.54 17.69
N ILE A 699 17.57 -4.85 17.56
CA ILE A 699 17.89 -5.51 16.29
C ILE A 699 16.73 -5.35 15.29
N ASP A 700 15.48 -5.56 15.74
CA ASP A 700 14.28 -5.39 14.93
C ASP A 700 14.14 -3.95 14.42
N PHE A 701 14.44 -2.97 15.29
CA PHE A 701 14.39 -1.55 14.96
C PHE A 701 15.51 -1.13 13.99
N ALA A 702 16.73 -1.62 14.17
CA ALA A 702 17.84 -1.33 13.24
C ALA A 702 17.59 -1.93 11.84
N ILE A 703 16.98 -3.12 11.77
CA ILE A 703 16.54 -3.73 10.50
C ILE A 703 15.40 -2.91 9.85
N LEU A 704 14.48 -2.36 10.64
CA LEU A 704 13.47 -1.42 10.15
C LEU A 704 14.10 -0.10 9.66
N ALA A 705 15.07 0.45 10.38
CA ALA A 705 15.77 1.66 9.98
C ALA A 705 16.52 1.46 8.66
N ALA A 706 17.30 0.38 8.51
CA ALA A 706 17.91 0.00 7.23
C ALA A 706 16.88 -0.06 6.09
N ARG A 707 15.69 -0.61 6.36
CA ARG A 707 14.55 -0.68 5.43
C ARG A 707 13.94 0.69 5.11
N ILE A 708 13.91 1.62 6.06
CA ILE A 708 13.51 3.02 5.84
C ILE A 708 14.52 3.72 4.91
N TYR A 709 15.82 3.74 5.20
CA TYR A 709 16.80 4.38 4.31
C TYR A 709 16.99 3.62 2.98
N GLY A 710 16.68 2.31 2.96
CA GLY A 710 16.82 1.43 1.80
C GLY A 710 18.21 0.80 1.67
N ILE A 711 18.98 0.87 2.74
CA ILE A 711 20.33 0.35 2.92
C ILE A 711 20.24 -1.14 3.22
N LYS A 712 21.11 -1.95 2.62
CA LYS A 712 21.19 -3.39 2.85
C LYS A 712 22.03 -3.72 4.08
N LEU A 713 21.75 -4.84 4.75
CA LEU A 713 22.50 -5.28 5.93
C LEU A 713 23.34 -6.52 5.65
N LEU A 714 24.63 -6.46 5.94
CA LEU A 714 25.53 -7.61 6.03
C LEU A 714 25.79 -7.89 7.51
N ILE A 715 25.49 -9.11 7.96
CA ILE A 715 25.42 -9.41 9.41
C ILE A 715 26.36 -10.59 9.75
N PRO A 716 27.45 -10.36 10.50
CA PRO A 716 28.26 -11.42 11.12
C PRO A 716 27.47 -12.18 12.19
N LEU A 717 27.58 -13.52 12.20
CA LEU A 717 26.84 -14.39 13.12
C LEU A 717 27.55 -14.66 14.46
N VAL A 718 28.84 -14.35 14.58
CA VAL A 718 29.69 -14.54 15.77
C VAL A 718 30.94 -13.66 15.66
N ASP A 719 31.65 -13.42 16.75
CA ASP A 719 32.96 -12.74 16.74
C ASP A 719 34.13 -13.72 16.83
N ASN A 720 35.29 -13.37 16.28
CA ASN A 720 36.56 -14.03 16.54
C ASN A 720 37.08 -13.75 17.96
N TYR A 721 36.69 -12.62 18.54
CA TYR A 721 37.21 -12.09 19.79
C TYR A 721 36.30 -12.36 21.01
N ASN A 722 36.73 -11.93 22.20
CA ASN A 722 35.94 -11.94 23.43
C ASN A 722 35.66 -10.51 23.93
N TYR A 723 34.56 -9.90 23.48
CA TYR A 723 34.13 -8.54 23.87
C TYR A 723 32.76 -8.56 24.59
N TYR A 724 32.20 -7.39 24.90
CA TYR A 724 30.97 -7.24 25.69
C TYR A 724 29.73 -7.93 25.08
N HIS A 725 29.70 -8.08 23.76
CA HIS A 725 28.67 -8.79 22.97
C HIS A 725 28.93 -10.29 22.77
N GLY A 726 30.01 -10.81 23.38
CA GLY A 726 30.45 -12.20 23.28
C GLY A 726 31.23 -12.51 22.00
N GLY A 727 31.20 -13.77 21.57
CA GLY A 727 31.95 -14.27 20.42
C GLY A 727 32.16 -15.78 20.46
N LYS A 728 33.08 -16.31 19.64
CA LYS A 728 33.36 -17.75 19.50
C LYS A 728 33.72 -18.41 20.85
N TYR A 729 34.41 -17.65 21.70
CA TYR A 729 34.84 -18.09 23.03
C TYR A 729 33.67 -18.30 24.00
N GLN A 730 32.54 -17.63 23.81
CA GLN A 730 31.35 -17.83 24.63
C GLN A 730 30.75 -19.23 24.42
N PHE A 731 30.64 -19.67 23.17
CA PHE A 731 30.22 -21.04 22.83
C PHE A 731 31.24 -22.09 23.31
N ILE A 732 32.54 -21.81 23.20
CA ILE A 732 33.62 -22.67 23.73
C ILE A 732 33.43 -22.90 25.24
N SER A 733 33.28 -21.82 26.01
CA SER A 733 33.11 -21.86 27.48
C SER A 733 31.82 -22.56 27.91
N TRP A 734 30.69 -22.27 27.26
CA TRP A 734 29.41 -22.93 27.55
C TRP A 734 29.43 -24.45 27.37
N ASN A 735 30.29 -24.99 26.49
CA ASN A 735 30.44 -26.43 26.28
C ASN A 735 31.59 -27.04 27.11
N GLY A 736 32.09 -26.31 28.11
CA GLY A 736 33.01 -26.84 29.14
C GLY A 736 34.50 -26.65 28.87
N HIS A 737 34.88 -25.87 27.85
CA HIS A 737 36.29 -25.55 27.57
C HIS A 737 36.66 -24.19 28.21
N PRO A 738 37.38 -24.16 29.34
CA PRO A 738 37.69 -22.91 30.03
C PRO A 738 38.73 -22.09 29.27
N PHE A 739 38.54 -20.77 29.26
CA PHE A 739 39.51 -19.79 28.79
C PHE A 739 39.56 -18.60 29.76
N ASN A 740 40.54 -17.72 29.60
CA ASN A 740 40.62 -16.43 30.26
C ASN A 740 41.05 -15.33 29.27
N GLY A 741 40.70 -14.08 29.55
CA GLY A 741 41.12 -12.90 28.78
C GLY A 741 40.04 -12.23 27.93
N THR A 742 40.43 -11.20 27.18
CA THR A 742 39.54 -10.23 26.51
C THR A 742 40.12 -9.82 25.16
N GLY A 743 39.24 -9.57 24.18
CA GLY A 743 39.62 -9.25 22.80
C GLY A 743 40.36 -10.43 22.15
N ALA A 744 41.56 -10.17 21.63
CA ALA A 744 42.47 -11.19 21.10
C ALA A 744 43.34 -11.87 22.17
N ASN A 745 43.49 -11.27 23.36
CA ASN A 745 44.42 -11.73 24.39
C ASN A 745 43.80 -12.89 25.20
N ILE A 746 43.83 -14.11 24.65
CA ILE A 746 43.12 -15.28 25.18
C ILE A 746 44.10 -16.41 25.59
N GLU A 747 43.85 -16.98 26.77
CA GLU A 747 44.63 -18.07 27.35
C GLU A 747 43.74 -19.30 27.65
N PRO A 748 44.15 -20.54 27.29
CA PRO A 748 45.34 -20.86 26.49
C PRO A 748 45.13 -20.50 25.01
N PRO A 749 46.17 -20.13 24.23
CA PRO A 749 45.98 -19.55 22.90
C PRO A 749 45.24 -20.46 21.92
N ASP A 750 45.49 -21.78 21.94
CA ASP A 750 44.87 -22.72 21.01
C ASP A 750 43.40 -23.05 21.32
N VAL A 751 42.83 -22.54 22.42
CA VAL A 751 41.44 -22.81 22.85
C VAL A 751 40.42 -22.37 21.78
N GLY A 752 40.75 -21.34 21.00
CA GLY A 752 39.91 -20.86 19.89
C GLY A 752 39.68 -21.92 18.80
N ALA A 753 40.48 -22.99 18.75
CA ALA A 753 40.29 -24.09 17.81
C ALA A 753 39.03 -24.94 18.11
N PHE A 754 38.58 -25.00 19.36
CA PHE A 754 37.40 -25.81 19.74
C PHE A 754 36.10 -25.33 19.06
N PHE A 755 36.01 -24.04 18.69
CA PHE A 755 34.86 -23.51 17.93
C PHE A 755 34.64 -24.18 16.57
N TYR A 756 35.72 -24.71 15.97
CA TYR A 756 35.67 -25.35 14.65
C TYR A 756 35.66 -26.88 14.72
N ASN A 757 36.19 -27.48 15.80
CA ASN A 757 36.42 -28.93 15.88
C ASN A 757 35.61 -29.67 16.95
N ASP A 758 35.05 -28.99 17.96
CA ASP A 758 34.19 -29.62 18.95
C ASP A 758 32.74 -29.70 18.45
N THR A 759 32.21 -30.92 18.36
CA THR A 759 30.87 -31.15 17.81
C THR A 759 29.77 -30.51 18.67
N GLN A 760 29.94 -30.37 19.98
CA GLN A 760 28.98 -29.71 20.87
C GLN A 760 29.02 -28.19 20.70
N VAL A 761 30.22 -27.60 20.67
CA VAL A 761 30.41 -26.16 20.40
C VAL A 761 29.79 -25.77 19.06
N VAL A 762 30.16 -26.46 17.98
CA VAL A 762 29.59 -26.26 16.64
C VAL A 762 28.07 -26.48 16.65
N SER A 763 27.56 -27.46 17.40
CA SER A 763 26.11 -27.69 17.51
C SER A 763 25.38 -26.60 18.28
N SER A 764 26.00 -25.97 19.27
CA SER A 764 25.41 -24.82 20.00
C SER A 764 25.32 -23.59 19.11
N PHE A 765 26.40 -23.25 18.38
CA PHE A 765 26.38 -22.17 17.40
C PHE A 765 25.33 -22.40 16.30
N LYS A 766 25.16 -23.63 15.81
CA LYS A 766 24.07 -23.97 14.86
C LYS A 766 22.67 -23.77 15.46
N ARG A 767 22.46 -23.96 16.77
CA ARG A 767 21.16 -23.68 17.43
C ARG A 767 20.93 -22.17 17.55
N TYR A 768 21.93 -21.40 17.96
CA TYR A 768 21.90 -19.93 17.93
C TYR A 768 21.53 -19.40 16.53
N VAL A 769 22.28 -19.78 15.50
CA VAL A 769 22.04 -19.38 14.10
C VAL A 769 20.65 -19.79 13.63
N THR A 770 20.17 -20.98 14.01
CA THR A 770 18.81 -21.42 13.66
C THR A 770 17.75 -20.54 14.31
N ASN A 771 17.84 -20.31 15.63
CA ASN A 771 16.90 -19.46 16.36
C ASN A 771 16.88 -18.04 15.77
N HIS A 772 18.07 -17.44 15.64
CA HIS A 772 18.27 -16.07 15.14
C HIS A 772 17.71 -15.86 13.73
N LEU A 773 18.03 -16.74 12.77
CA LEU A 773 17.47 -16.63 11.40
C LEU A 773 15.95 -16.88 11.36
N THR A 774 15.38 -17.60 12.32
CA THR A 774 13.92 -17.85 12.40
C THR A 774 13.14 -16.80 13.18
N HIS A 775 13.79 -15.89 13.92
CA HIS A 775 13.12 -14.79 14.62
C HIS A 775 12.29 -13.93 13.66
N VAL A 776 11.11 -13.49 14.11
CA VAL A 776 10.17 -12.67 13.34
C VAL A 776 10.22 -11.24 13.86
N ASN A 777 10.72 -10.33 13.04
CA ASN A 777 10.91 -8.95 13.40
C ASN A 777 9.57 -8.27 13.75
N ARG A 778 9.45 -7.74 14.98
CA ARG A 778 8.19 -7.16 15.50
C ARG A 778 7.70 -5.92 14.76
N TYR A 779 8.60 -5.23 14.06
CA TYR A 779 8.34 -4.00 13.31
C TYR A 779 8.09 -4.22 11.82
N THR A 780 8.45 -5.37 11.26
CA THR A 780 8.19 -5.69 9.84
C THR A 780 7.22 -6.85 9.63
N GLY A 781 7.07 -7.73 10.63
CA GLY A 781 6.34 -8.99 10.52
C GLY A 781 7.08 -10.05 9.69
N ILE A 782 8.34 -9.83 9.32
CA ILE A 782 9.13 -10.70 8.45
C ILE A 782 10.15 -11.48 9.28
N ALA A 783 10.34 -12.78 9.00
CA ALA A 783 11.41 -13.58 9.60
C ALA A 783 12.79 -13.14 9.06
N LEU A 784 13.84 -13.14 9.89
CA LEU A 784 15.13 -12.58 9.47
C LEU A 784 15.72 -13.28 8.22
N LYS A 785 15.60 -14.60 8.13
CA LYS A 785 15.91 -15.43 6.94
C LYS A 785 15.15 -15.06 5.64
N ASP A 786 14.05 -14.34 5.77
CA ASP A 786 13.09 -14.00 4.71
C ASP A 786 13.00 -12.48 4.47
N ASP A 787 13.68 -11.63 5.24
CA ASP A 787 13.70 -10.19 4.99
C ASP A 787 14.73 -9.84 3.90
N PRO A 788 14.30 -9.31 2.73
CA PRO A 788 15.19 -8.93 1.65
C PRO A 788 16.10 -7.73 1.97
N ILE A 789 15.91 -6.99 3.07
CA ILE A 789 16.83 -5.93 3.47
C ILE A 789 18.17 -6.47 3.94
N ILE A 790 18.19 -7.69 4.48
CA ILE A 790 19.43 -8.41 4.80
C ILE A 790 20.02 -8.92 3.47
N LEU A 791 21.20 -8.41 3.13
CA LEU A 791 22.00 -8.79 1.97
C LEU A 791 22.42 -10.27 2.07
N GLY A 792 22.89 -10.64 3.26
CA GLY A 792 23.44 -11.94 3.56
C GLY A 792 24.02 -12.01 4.97
N TRP A 793 24.39 -13.23 5.34
CA TRP A 793 25.01 -13.54 6.62
C TRP A 793 26.49 -13.86 6.43
N GLU A 794 27.32 -13.38 7.32
CA GLU A 794 28.75 -13.66 7.38
C GLU A 794 29.01 -14.71 8.45
N SER A 795 29.88 -15.69 8.16
CA SER A 795 30.14 -16.85 9.04
C SER A 795 30.58 -16.45 10.45
N GLY A 796 31.25 -15.31 10.58
CA GLY A 796 31.63 -14.61 11.80
C GLY A 796 32.66 -13.52 11.47
N ASN A 797 32.79 -12.52 12.34
CA ASN A 797 33.78 -11.46 12.19
C ASN A 797 35.21 -12.03 12.39
N GLU A 798 36.16 -11.65 11.53
CA GLU A 798 37.61 -11.93 11.61
C GLU A 798 38.03 -13.38 11.96
N LEU A 799 37.32 -14.41 11.48
CA LEU A 799 37.49 -15.79 11.97
C LEU A 799 38.86 -16.42 11.62
N ALA A 800 39.69 -16.62 12.65
CA ALA A 800 40.95 -17.34 12.57
C ALA A 800 40.93 -18.68 13.34
N ALA A 801 41.65 -19.68 12.83
CA ALA A 801 41.80 -21.01 13.42
C ALA A 801 43.18 -21.15 14.11
N VAL A 802 43.17 -21.01 15.44
CA VAL A 802 44.33 -20.70 16.30
C VAL A 802 45.31 -21.88 16.52
N ARG A 803 45.53 -22.76 15.54
CA ARG A 803 46.53 -23.83 15.61
C ARG A 803 47.76 -23.52 14.77
N PHE A 804 48.76 -22.95 15.46
CA PHE A 804 50.15 -22.77 14.98
C PHE A 804 50.31 -21.78 13.80
N GLY A 805 49.69 -20.59 13.90
CA GLY A 805 49.89 -19.50 12.95
C GLY A 805 48.66 -19.16 12.09
N ASP A 806 47.52 -18.98 12.76
CA ASP A 806 46.36 -18.19 12.31
C ASP A 806 45.96 -18.34 10.83
N GLY A 807 45.72 -19.59 10.44
CA GLY A 807 45.04 -19.94 9.20
C GLY A 807 43.53 -19.63 9.25
N PRO A 808 42.82 -19.76 8.11
CA PRO A 808 41.41 -19.44 7.99
C PRO A 808 40.52 -20.36 8.83
N ALA A 809 39.26 -19.97 9.02
CA ALA A 809 38.24 -20.92 9.44
C ALA A 809 38.23 -22.16 8.50
N PRO A 810 38.21 -23.40 9.01
CA PRO A 810 38.35 -24.57 8.16
C PRO A 810 37.25 -24.62 7.10
N ALA A 811 37.60 -24.76 5.82
CA ALA A 811 36.63 -24.74 4.72
C ALA A 811 35.49 -25.77 4.89
N SER A 812 35.75 -26.90 5.55
CA SER A 812 34.74 -27.89 5.93
C SER A 812 33.71 -27.36 6.95
N TRP A 813 34.13 -26.55 7.92
CA TRP A 813 33.27 -25.87 8.88
C TRP A 813 32.51 -24.71 8.22
N THR A 814 33.21 -23.84 7.46
CA THR A 814 32.59 -22.71 6.74
C THR A 814 31.52 -23.20 5.76
N LYS A 815 31.79 -24.33 5.09
CA LYS A 815 30.82 -25.07 4.28
C LYS A 815 29.64 -25.58 5.10
N GLU A 816 29.86 -26.19 6.26
CA GLU A 816 28.77 -26.76 7.08
C GLU A 816 27.81 -25.68 7.62
N ILE A 817 28.36 -24.53 8.06
CA ILE A 817 27.59 -23.35 8.46
C ILE A 817 26.90 -22.72 7.24
N GLY A 818 27.60 -22.57 6.12
CA GLY A 818 27.01 -22.08 4.86
C GLY A 818 25.86 -22.96 4.38
N GLN A 819 25.95 -24.28 4.51
CA GLN A 819 24.85 -25.20 4.23
C GLN A 819 23.68 -25.04 5.21
N LEU A 820 23.90 -24.66 6.46
CA LEU A 820 22.80 -24.31 7.39
C LEU A 820 22.11 -23.02 6.96
N VAL A 821 22.88 -21.94 6.73
CA VAL A 821 22.35 -20.65 6.29
C VAL A 821 21.59 -20.80 4.97
N LYS A 822 22.14 -21.51 3.98
CA LYS A 822 21.47 -21.74 2.68
C LYS A 822 20.24 -22.66 2.75
N ARG A 823 20.07 -23.47 3.80
CA ARG A 823 18.82 -24.22 4.07
C ARG A 823 17.76 -23.35 4.74
N LEU A 824 18.15 -22.45 5.64
CA LEU A 824 17.23 -21.57 6.38
C LEU A 824 16.80 -20.35 5.55
N ALA A 825 17.76 -19.72 4.87
CA ALA A 825 17.66 -18.46 4.15
C ALA A 825 18.14 -18.60 2.68
N PRO A 826 17.50 -19.46 1.85
CA PRO A 826 17.99 -19.79 0.50
C PRO A 826 18.06 -18.61 -0.48
N ARG A 827 17.46 -17.46 -0.14
CA ARG A 827 17.41 -16.24 -0.97
C ARG A 827 18.47 -15.20 -0.60
N GLN A 828 19.10 -15.31 0.57
CA GLN A 828 20.12 -14.37 1.06
C GLN A 828 21.53 -14.87 0.71
N LEU A 829 22.49 -13.94 0.58
CA LEU A 829 23.89 -14.29 0.32
C LEU A 829 24.53 -14.91 1.58
N PHE A 830 25.62 -15.64 1.38
CA PHE A 830 26.48 -16.09 2.48
C PHE A 830 27.91 -15.62 2.23
N MET A 831 28.53 -15.02 3.24
CA MET A 831 29.89 -14.51 3.20
C MET A 831 30.80 -15.37 4.09
N ASP A 832 31.99 -15.65 3.57
CA ASP A 832 33.09 -16.11 4.40
C ASP A 832 33.71 -14.91 5.12
N GLY A 833 33.66 -14.93 6.45
CA GLY A 833 34.30 -13.96 7.34
C GLY A 833 35.61 -14.46 7.95
N SER A 834 36.25 -15.47 7.34
CA SER A 834 37.63 -15.84 7.67
C SER A 834 38.57 -14.64 7.61
N TYR A 835 39.58 -14.60 8.47
CA TYR A 835 40.62 -13.55 8.52
C TYR A 835 41.63 -13.65 7.35
N GLY A 836 41.14 -13.87 6.13
CA GLY A 836 41.92 -13.73 4.91
C GLY A 836 41.49 -14.56 3.73
N ILE A 837 42.25 -14.43 2.63
CA ILE A 837 42.14 -15.31 1.48
C ILE A 837 43.43 -16.11 1.35
N TYR A 838 43.29 -17.43 1.55
CA TYR A 838 44.39 -18.37 1.64
C TYR A 838 44.27 -19.34 0.45
N PRO A 839 44.88 -19.02 -0.71
CA PRO A 839 44.70 -19.78 -1.96
C PRO A 839 45.27 -21.20 -1.91
N ASP A 840 46.15 -21.49 -0.94
CA ASP A 840 46.70 -22.81 -0.65
C ASP A 840 45.73 -23.69 0.21
N THR A 841 44.46 -23.30 0.31
CA THR A 841 43.41 -24.01 1.08
C THR A 841 42.10 -24.13 0.29
N ASP A 842 41.26 -25.10 0.66
CA ASP A 842 39.93 -25.36 0.07
C ASP A 842 38.91 -24.19 0.23
N GLN A 843 39.30 -23.06 0.84
CA GLN A 843 38.44 -21.90 1.09
C GLN A 843 37.72 -21.43 -0.18
N LEU A 844 38.47 -21.19 -1.27
CA LEU A 844 37.97 -20.70 -2.55
C LEU A 844 36.99 -21.68 -3.25
N ASP A 845 37.10 -22.97 -2.93
CA ASP A 845 36.25 -24.04 -3.47
C ASP A 845 34.91 -24.20 -2.71
N THR A 846 34.72 -23.50 -1.60
CA THR A 846 33.46 -23.54 -0.81
C THR A 846 32.29 -22.95 -1.61
N LYS A 847 31.40 -23.80 -2.14
CA LYS A 847 30.38 -23.42 -3.13
C LYS A 847 29.19 -22.67 -2.55
N GLU A 848 28.99 -22.83 -1.25
CA GLU A 848 27.95 -22.22 -0.44
C GLU A 848 28.25 -20.74 -0.12
N VAL A 849 29.51 -20.31 -0.24
CA VAL A 849 29.97 -18.93 -0.12
C VAL A 849 29.77 -18.17 -1.43
N ASP A 850 29.17 -16.98 -1.34
CA ASP A 850 28.94 -16.05 -2.44
C ASP A 850 29.95 -14.89 -2.45
N ILE A 851 30.16 -14.28 -1.28
CA ILE A 851 31.09 -13.17 -1.07
C ILE A 851 32.30 -13.70 -0.30
N LEU A 852 33.49 -13.42 -0.80
CA LEU A 852 34.74 -13.64 -0.10
C LEU A 852 35.23 -12.27 0.39
N CYS A 853 35.28 -12.08 1.70
CA CYS A 853 35.97 -10.94 2.28
C CYS A 853 37.48 -11.12 2.13
N VAL A 854 38.21 -10.02 1.96
CA VAL A 854 39.65 -10.04 1.71
C VAL A 854 40.40 -9.36 2.85
N PHE A 855 41.06 -10.21 3.66
CA PHE A 855 42.04 -9.83 4.67
C PHE A 855 43.43 -10.52 4.42
N PRO A 856 44.20 -10.25 3.34
CA PRO A 856 45.28 -11.13 2.92
C PRO A 856 46.50 -11.21 3.85
N GLY A 857 46.46 -12.20 4.74
CA GLY A 857 47.62 -12.68 5.50
C GLY A 857 48.81 -12.82 4.59
N SER A 858 49.82 -12.01 4.88
CA SER A 858 50.86 -11.70 3.89
C SER A 858 51.52 -12.98 3.38
N VAL A 859 51.41 -13.18 2.06
CA VAL A 859 52.00 -14.24 1.22
C VAL A 859 52.95 -15.16 1.99
N CYS A 860 52.50 -16.36 2.36
CA CYS A 860 53.30 -17.36 3.08
C CYS A 860 54.40 -18.03 2.21
N MET A 861 55.11 -17.22 1.42
CA MET A 861 56.35 -17.57 0.73
C MET A 861 57.52 -16.94 1.49
N ASN A 862 58.32 -17.80 2.14
CA ASN A 862 59.47 -17.51 3.01
C ASN A 862 59.09 -17.07 4.44
N GLY A 863 59.47 -17.89 5.44
CA GLY A 863 59.21 -17.60 6.85
C GLY A 863 60.15 -16.53 7.42
N GLY A 864 59.57 -15.56 8.14
CA GLY A 864 60.26 -14.67 9.08
C GLY A 864 59.99 -15.12 10.52
N SER A 865 61.01 -15.10 11.38
CA SER A 865 60.96 -15.76 12.69
C SER A 865 60.88 -14.78 13.86
N ASP A 866 59.73 -14.12 14.03
CA ASP A 866 59.43 -13.31 15.22
C ASP A 866 58.02 -13.63 15.75
N PRO A 867 57.90 -14.29 16.92
CA PRO A 867 56.62 -14.53 17.60
C PRO A 867 56.23 -13.41 18.59
N SER A 868 56.97 -12.29 18.62
CA SER A 868 56.70 -11.15 19.52
C SER A 868 56.11 -9.91 18.83
N SER A 869 56.21 -9.83 17.50
CA SER A 869 55.34 -8.97 16.69
C SER A 869 54.04 -9.72 16.35
N PRO A 870 52.84 -9.16 16.60
CA PRO A 870 51.63 -9.74 16.03
C PRO A 870 51.72 -9.70 14.49
N PRO A 871 51.19 -10.70 13.77
CA PRO A 871 51.05 -10.59 12.32
C PRO A 871 50.24 -9.33 12.00
N SER A 872 50.74 -8.49 11.10
CA SER A 872 50.18 -7.16 10.84
C SER A 872 48.71 -7.26 10.43
N GLY A 873 47.83 -6.71 11.28
CA GLY A 873 46.37 -6.90 11.26
C GLY A 873 45.74 -6.76 9.88
N ASP A 874 44.78 -7.64 9.61
CA ASP A 874 44.72 -8.21 8.27
C ASP A 874 43.66 -7.60 7.35
N HIS A 875 42.79 -6.76 7.90
CA HIS A 875 42.08 -5.74 7.15
C HIS A 875 43.04 -4.71 6.51
N PHE A 876 42.51 -3.65 5.92
CA PHE A 876 43.31 -2.62 5.25
C PHE A 876 43.73 -1.50 6.21
N TYR A 877 44.47 -1.86 7.26
CA TYR A 877 45.09 -0.94 8.23
C TYR A 877 46.63 -1.05 8.14
N PRO A 878 47.33 -0.14 7.42
CA PRO A 878 46.79 0.90 6.55
C PRO A 878 46.33 0.36 5.18
N ALA A 879 45.73 1.24 4.36
CA ALA A 879 45.28 0.92 3.02
C ALA A 879 46.41 0.38 2.11
N ASN A 880 46.10 -0.62 1.27
CA ASN A 880 47.11 -1.35 0.50
C ASN A 880 46.56 -1.90 -0.83
N ILE A 881 47.00 -1.32 -1.94
CA ILE A 881 46.58 -1.65 -3.32
C ILE A 881 47.10 -3.01 -3.77
N SER A 882 48.32 -3.38 -3.37
CA SER A 882 48.91 -4.69 -3.73
C SER A 882 48.10 -5.84 -3.11
N LYS A 883 47.73 -5.66 -1.83
CA LYS A 883 46.87 -6.56 -1.06
C LYS A 883 45.47 -6.67 -1.68
N LEU A 884 44.83 -5.53 -1.97
CA LEU A 884 43.52 -5.41 -2.64
C LEU A 884 43.50 -6.10 -4.01
N THR A 885 44.43 -5.75 -4.90
CA THR A 885 44.47 -6.31 -6.26
C THR A 885 44.76 -7.81 -6.28
N THR A 886 45.65 -8.29 -5.42
CA THR A 886 45.95 -9.73 -5.30
C THR A 886 44.73 -10.52 -4.83
N GLY A 887 44.04 -10.05 -3.78
CA GLY A 887 42.81 -10.66 -3.30
C GLY A 887 41.69 -10.64 -4.36
N MET A 888 41.51 -9.51 -5.05
CA MET A 888 40.57 -9.39 -6.17
C MET A 888 40.85 -10.44 -7.25
N ASP A 889 42.10 -10.62 -7.62
CA ASP A 889 42.49 -11.57 -8.66
C ASP A 889 42.20 -13.03 -8.28
N LEU A 890 42.44 -13.42 -7.01
CA LEU A 890 42.12 -14.75 -6.50
C LEU A 890 40.61 -15.01 -6.44
N VAL A 891 39.86 -14.05 -5.87
CA VAL A 891 38.38 -14.13 -5.75
C VAL A 891 37.69 -14.12 -7.12
N ASN A 892 38.22 -13.36 -8.08
CA ASN A 892 37.74 -13.37 -9.47
C ASN A 892 38.03 -14.71 -10.17
N LYS A 893 39.21 -15.32 -9.97
CA LYS A 893 39.55 -16.66 -10.49
C LYS A 893 38.64 -17.74 -9.90
N ALA A 894 38.29 -17.63 -8.61
CA ALA A 894 37.29 -18.47 -7.95
C ALA A 894 35.84 -18.19 -8.41
N GLY A 895 35.60 -17.14 -9.21
CA GLY A 895 34.26 -16.79 -9.69
C GLY A 895 33.28 -16.40 -8.57
N ARG A 896 33.78 -15.75 -7.51
CA ARG A 896 33.00 -15.22 -6.38
C ARG A 896 33.02 -13.69 -6.37
N ASN A 897 32.15 -13.08 -5.56
CA ASN A 897 32.19 -11.65 -5.33
C ASN A 897 33.24 -11.31 -4.25
N TYR A 898 33.89 -10.15 -4.39
CA TYR A 898 34.91 -9.64 -3.48
C TYR A 898 34.32 -8.55 -2.59
N LEU A 899 34.72 -8.51 -1.31
CA LEU A 899 34.49 -7.38 -0.41
C LEU A 899 35.79 -7.02 0.35
N ALA A 900 36.12 -5.73 0.45
CA ALA A 900 37.01 -5.19 1.47
C ALA A 900 36.16 -4.85 2.71
N GLY A 901 36.13 -5.72 3.71
CA GLY A 901 35.20 -5.64 4.84
C GLY A 901 35.38 -4.39 5.70
N GLU A 902 36.63 -4.03 6.00
CA GLU A 902 37.04 -2.83 6.73
C GLU A 902 38.35 -2.28 6.15
N TYR A 903 38.54 -0.96 6.29
CA TYR A 903 39.73 -0.25 5.87
C TYR A 903 39.92 1.08 6.63
N ASP A 904 41.19 1.45 6.82
CA ASP A 904 41.63 2.78 7.25
C ASP A 904 41.17 3.83 6.21
N TRP A 905 40.24 4.70 6.61
CA TRP A 905 39.85 5.89 5.84
C TRP A 905 40.59 7.15 6.31
N THR A 906 41.23 7.12 7.48
CA THR A 906 41.92 8.26 8.10
C THR A 906 43.08 8.73 7.23
N GLY A 907 43.80 7.78 6.61
CA GLY A 907 45.05 8.01 5.88
C GLY A 907 46.22 8.43 6.78
N LEU A 908 46.11 8.24 8.10
CA LEU A 908 47.10 8.66 9.09
C LEU A 908 48.11 7.56 9.42
N ASN A 909 47.75 6.27 9.27
CA ASN A 909 48.60 5.13 9.62
C ASN A 909 49.60 4.72 8.51
N GLY A 910 49.69 5.50 7.42
CA GLY A 910 50.57 5.24 6.28
C GLY A 910 49.87 4.51 5.13
N GLY A 911 50.59 3.60 4.46
CA GLY A 911 50.05 2.82 3.34
C GLY A 911 49.93 3.58 2.00
N ASP A 912 49.07 3.07 1.11
CA ASP A 912 48.61 3.75 -0.09
C ASP A 912 47.54 4.81 0.27
N THR A 913 47.42 5.89 -0.51
CA THR A 913 46.40 6.93 -0.19
C THR A 913 44.99 6.40 -0.42
N ILE A 914 44.02 6.84 0.40
CA ILE A 914 42.64 6.36 0.33
C ILE A 914 41.99 6.62 -1.04
N GLU A 915 42.29 7.74 -1.71
CA GLU A 915 41.81 7.99 -3.08
C GLU A 915 42.37 6.96 -4.07
N SER A 916 43.65 6.60 -3.93
CA SER A 916 44.30 5.64 -4.81
C SER A 916 43.77 4.21 -4.60
N PHE A 917 43.55 3.83 -3.34
CA PHE A 917 42.93 2.57 -2.92
C PHE A 917 41.49 2.44 -3.45
N LEU A 918 40.63 3.40 -3.13
CA LEU A 918 39.24 3.42 -3.56
C LEU A 918 39.09 3.55 -5.08
N SER A 919 40.06 4.18 -5.77
CA SER A 919 40.08 4.21 -7.24
C SER A 919 40.24 2.81 -7.85
N VAL A 920 40.95 1.88 -7.19
CA VAL A 920 41.05 0.48 -7.63
C VAL A 920 39.72 -0.25 -7.43
N VAL A 921 39.07 -0.05 -6.27
CA VAL A 921 37.73 -0.60 -6.01
C VAL A 921 36.72 -0.08 -7.06
N THR A 922 36.66 1.24 -7.31
CA THR A 922 35.80 1.86 -8.34
C THR A 922 36.03 1.27 -9.73
N LYS A 923 37.29 1.09 -10.14
CA LYS A 923 37.67 0.52 -11.46
C LYS A 923 37.36 -0.97 -11.59
N SER A 924 37.16 -1.69 -10.48
CA SER A 924 36.85 -3.12 -10.51
C SER A 924 35.46 -3.39 -11.11
N ALA A 925 35.28 -4.60 -11.67
CA ALA A 925 34.01 -5.01 -12.24
C ALA A 925 32.92 -5.34 -11.20
N GLY A 926 33.28 -5.49 -9.91
CA GLY A 926 32.34 -5.99 -8.89
C GLY A 926 32.78 -5.95 -7.42
N ALA A 927 33.99 -5.50 -7.07
CA ALA A 927 34.46 -5.49 -5.68
C ALA A 927 33.66 -4.51 -4.81
N GLY A 928 33.11 -4.96 -3.69
CA GLY A 928 32.57 -4.06 -2.68
C GLY A 928 33.64 -3.60 -1.69
N ASP A 929 33.26 -2.63 -0.87
CA ASP A 929 34.05 -2.09 0.24
C ASP A 929 33.12 -1.61 1.37
N THR A 930 33.60 -1.56 2.60
CA THR A 930 32.95 -0.86 3.72
C THR A 930 34.01 -0.26 4.64
N PHE A 931 33.97 1.05 4.93
CA PHE A 931 34.94 1.65 5.86
C PHE A 931 34.59 1.29 7.32
N TRP A 932 35.57 1.34 8.21
CA TRP A 932 35.36 1.22 9.65
C TRP A 932 35.69 2.54 10.34
N SER A 933 34.92 3.06 11.27
CA SER A 933 33.51 2.74 11.59
C SER A 933 32.71 4.03 11.73
N LEU A 934 31.38 4.01 11.56
CA LEU A 934 30.58 5.24 11.57
C LEU A 934 29.90 5.48 12.93
N PHE A 935 30.08 6.70 13.45
CA PHE A 935 29.45 7.19 14.68
C PHE A 935 28.74 8.54 14.47
N GLY A 936 27.52 8.62 15.02
CA GLY A 936 26.69 9.83 15.06
C GLY A 936 26.78 10.57 16.40
N HIS A 937 25.75 11.36 16.70
CA HIS A 937 25.64 12.15 17.91
C HIS A 937 25.06 11.38 19.12
N ASP A 938 24.93 12.09 20.24
CA ASP A 938 24.13 11.72 21.39
C ASP A 938 22.63 11.96 21.16
N ASP A 939 21.76 11.51 22.09
CA ASP A 939 20.31 11.74 22.00
C ASP A 939 19.90 13.22 22.08
N GLY A 940 20.83 14.10 22.49
CA GLY A 940 20.70 15.56 22.40
C GLY A 940 21.04 16.13 21.02
N CYS A 941 21.54 15.32 20.10
CA CYS A 941 22.00 15.71 18.76
C CYS A 941 23.11 16.78 18.78
N CYS A 942 23.89 16.83 19.87
CA CYS A 942 24.67 18.00 20.27
C CYS A 942 26.17 17.68 20.37
N GLN A 943 26.54 16.47 20.80
CA GLN A 943 27.93 15.97 20.89
C GLN A 943 28.05 14.65 20.12
N TYR A 944 29.22 14.33 19.56
CA TYR A 944 29.45 12.99 19.00
C TYR A 944 29.57 11.95 20.12
N VAL A 945 29.08 10.73 19.89
CA VAL A 945 29.37 9.60 20.78
C VAL A 945 30.73 9.04 20.40
N GLU A 946 31.75 9.45 21.16
CA GLU A 946 33.14 9.06 20.93
C GLU A 946 33.35 7.55 21.16
N HIS A 947 34.20 6.95 20.32
CA HIS A 947 34.78 5.62 20.49
C HIS A 947 36.30 5.70 20.34
N ASP A 948 37.03 5.08 21.26
CA ASP A 948 38.49 5.26 21.47
C ASP A 948 39.35 4.26 20.66
N ASP A 949 38.94 3.88 19.45
CA ASP A 949 39.71 3.01 18.55
C ASP A 949 40.74 3.77 17.68
N GLY A 950 40.51 5.05 17.42
CA GLY A 950 41.30 5.89 16.52
C GLY A 950 40.86 5.85 15.05
N GLU A 951 39.99 4.91 14.68
CA GLU A 951 39.47 4.68 13.32
C GLU A 951 37.99 5.08 13.18
N SER A 952 37.34 5.55 14.24
CA SER A 952 35.95 6.01 14.20
C SER A 952 35.77 7.29 13.37
N PHE A 953 34.93 7.21 12.33
CA PHE A 953 34.52 8.30 11.45
C PHE A 953 33.26 9.01 11.96
N TYR A 954 33.33 10.34 12.01
CA TYR A 954 32.22 11.20 12.42
C TYR A 954 31.87 12.17 11.28
N TYR A 955 30.68 12.00 10.71
CA TYR A 955 30.28 12.72 9.50
C TYR A 955 30.13 14.23 9.74
N LEU A 956 30.93 15.04 9.04
CA LEU A 956 31.02 16.50 9.19
C LEU A 956 31.51 17.00 10.57
N ARG A 957 32.34 16.21 11.25
CA ARG A 957 33.11 16.67 12.42
C ARG A 957 34.25 17.61 12.00
N GLU A 958 34.33 18.78 12.60
CA GLU A 958 35.51 19.65 12.52
C GLU A 958 36.57 19.18 13.51
N ASN A 959 37.83 19.06 13.07
CA ASN A 959 38.97 18.62 13.87
C ASN A 959 40.29 19.05 13.20
N ASP A 960 41.25 19.56 13.98
CA ASP A 960 42.54 20.06 13.46
C ASP A 960 43.58 18.95 13.16
N THR A 961 43.39 17.73 13.71
CA THR A 961 44.35 16.62 13.59
C THR A 961 43.83 15.45 12.77
N VAL A 962 42.52 15.19 12.75
CA VAL A 962 41.90 14.09 12.00
C VAL A 962 41.05 14.64 10.83
N PRO A 963 41.38 14.31 9.56
CA PRO A 963 40.86 14.99 8.38
C PRO A 963 39.42 14.59 7.94
N TYR A 964 38.47 14.46 8.88
CA TYR A 964 37.11 13.94 8.68
C TYR A 964 36.38 14.53 7.45
N ILE A 965 36.36 15.85 7.27
CA ILE A 965 35.62 16.51 6.19
C ILE A 965 36.24 16.18 4.81
N SER A 966 37.57 16.16 4.72
CA SER A 966 38.29 15.85 3.47
C SER A 966 38.27 14.36 3.11
N GLN A 967 38.45 13.46 4.08
CA GLN A 967 38.34 12.01 3.82
C GLN A 967 36.88 11.61 3.60
N GLY A 968 35.95 12.17 4.38
CA GLY A 968 34.51 12.02 4.17
C GLY A 968 34.11 12.42 2.75
N LYS A 969 34.62 13.54 2.22
CA LYS A 969 34.43 13.91 0.82
C LYS A 969 34.87 12.79 -0.15
N ILE A 970 36.03 12.18 0.06
CA ILE A 970 36.55 11.11 -0.80
C ILE A 970 35.64 9.87 -0.73
N LEU A 971 35.18 9.48 0.48
CA LEU A 971 34.22 8.38 0.67
C LEU A 971 32.91 8.65 -0.10
N VAL A 972 32.35 9.87 -0.02
CA VAL A 972 31.11 10.24 -0.74
C VAL A 972 31.32 10.30 -2.26
N GLU A 973 32.45 10.86 -2.73
CA GLU A 973 32.77 10.88 -4.16
C GLU A 973 32.95 9.47 -4.73
N HIS A 974 33.54 8.56 -3.96
CA HIS A 974 33.70 7.15 -4.30
C HIS A 974 32.36 6.40 -4.33
N ALA A 975 31.55 6.51 -3.27
CA ALA A 975 30.24 5.88 -3.18
C ALA A 975 29.29 6.37 -4.29
N ALA A 976 29.29 7.67 -4.59
CA ALA A 976 28.54 8.23 -5.72
C ALA A 976 29.01 7.64 -7.07
N GLN A 977 30.32 7.49 -7.30
CA GLN A 977 30.85 6.86 -8.51
C GLN A 977 30.43 5.38 -8.64
N ILE A 978 30.58 4.58 -7.58
CA ILE A 978 30.23 3.16 -7.57
C ILE A 978 28.73 2.92 -7.75
N THR A 979 27.88 3.78 -7.17
CA THR A 979 26.42 3.68 -7.28
C THR A 979 25.84 4.37 -8.53
N VAL A 980 26.69 5.00 -9.34
CA VAL A 980 26.31 5.79 -10.52
C VAL A 980 25.33 6.93 -10.16
N GLN A 981 25.55 7.55 -9.00
CA GLN A 981 24.85 8.73 -8.51
C GLN A 981 25.64 10.01 -8.82
N LYS A 982 24.96 11.15 -8.82
CA LYS A 982 25.61 12.46 -8.99
C LYS A 982 26.27 12.86 -7.67
N VAL A 983 27.58 13.08 -7.69
CA VAL A 983 28.35 13.66 -6.56
C VAL A 983 27.65 14.94 -6.03
N PRO A 984 27.42 15.07 -4.71
CA PRO A 984 26.87 16.29 -4.11
C PRO A 984 27.78 17.50 -4.34
N THR A 985 27.19 18.67 -4.60
CA THR A 985 27.93 19.94 -4.70
C THR A 985 28.24 20.58 -3.35
N GLY A 986 27.80 19.97 -2.27
CA GLY A 986 28.02 20.35 -0.88
C GLY A 986 27.41 19.28 0.04
N PHE A 987 27.92 19.14 1.25
CA PHE A 987 27.48 18.11 2.19
C PHE A 987 26.31 18.61 3.03
N GLN A 988 25.24 17.82 3.12
CA GLN A 988 24.09 18.16 3.96
C GLN A 988 24.34 17.68 5.38
N ALA A 989 24.09 18.50 6.39
CA ALA A 989 24.02 17.99 7.77
C ALA A 989 22.78 17.09 7.90
N VAL A 990 22.87 16.06 8.73
CA VAL A 990 21.75 15.15 8.99
C VAL A 990 20.84 15.74 10.06
N ALA A 991 19.52 15.73 9.83
CA ALA A 991 18.56 16.12 10.86
C ALA A 991 18.61 15.11 12.01
N CYS A 992 18.51 15.59 13.25
CA CYS A 992 18.38 14.73 14.42
C CYS A 992 17.43 15.42 15.43
N PRO A 993 16.44 14.70 15.99
CA PRO A 993 16.06 13.30 15.71
C PRO A 993 15.08 13.16 14.52
N GLN A 994 15.21 12.08 13.74
CA GLN A 994 14.41 11.84 12.53
C GLN A 994 13.13 11.02 12.77
N TYR A 995 12.19 11.49 13.60
CA TYR A 995 10.96 10.73 13.92
C TYR A 995 9.83 10.83 12.87
N LYS A 996 10.11 11.31 11.65
CA LYS A 996 9.08 11.53 10.61
C LYS A 996 9.52 10.99 9.25
N PHE A 997 9.03 9.79 8.94
CA PHE A 997 9.12 9.18 7.62
C PHE A 997 7.72 9.05 7.02
N SER A 998 7.60 9.08 5.69
CA SER A 998 6.32 8.74 5.04
C SER A 998 5.98 7.28 5.31
N SER A 999 4.75 7.00 5.73
CA SER A 999 4.30 5.69 6.24
C SER A 999 4.49 4.53 5.27
N SER A 1000 4.58 4.83 3.97
CA SER A 1000 4.94 3.90 2.90
C SER A 1000 6.34 3.26 2.98
N LEU A 1001 7.24 3.82 3.80
CA LEU A 1001 8.55 3.24 4.14
C LEU A 1001 8.45 2.09 5.15
N ILE A 1002 7.32 2.00 5.85
CA ILE A 1002 7.01 1.06 6.93
C ILE A 1002 6.02 0.02 6.36
N PRO A 1003 6.14 -1.29 6.68
CA PRO A 1003 5.17 -2.27 6.22
C PRO A 1003 3.74 -2.00 6.74
N HIS A 1004 2.73 -2.29 5.91
CA HIS A 1004 1.33 -1.99 6.22
C HIS A 1004 0.87 -2.67 7.52
N GLY A 1005 0.32 -1.88 8.44
CA GLY A 1005 -0.26 -2.35 9.71
C GLY A 1005 0.58 -2.03 10.96
N ILE A 1006 1.85 -1.62 10.79
CA ILE A 1006 2.68 -1.15 11.89
C ILE A 1006 2.47 0.35 12.13
N ASN A 1007 2.37 0.73 13.40
CA ASN A 1007 2.32 2.10 13.88
C ASN A 1007 3.57 2.31 14.76
N LEU A 1008 4.43 3.27 14.40
CA LEU A 1008 5.68 3.59 15.10
C LEU A 1008 5.49 4.70 16.14
#